data_AF-A0A358GIM6-F1
#
_entry.id   AF-A0A358GIM6-F1
#
_cell.length_a   1.000
_cell.length_b   1.000
_cell.length_c   1.000
_cell.angle_alpha   90.00
_cell.angle_beta   90.00
_cell.angle_gamma   90.00
#
_symmetry.space_group_name_H-M   'P 1'
#
loop_
_entity.id
_entity.type
_entity.pdbx_description
1 polymer ?
#
loop_
_entity_poly.entity_id
_entity_poly.type
_entity_poly.pdbx_seq_one_letter_code
_entity_poly.pdbx_strand_id
1 'polypeptide(L)'
;MQLKMMTICGAVLGSLLIWAGSAAAEERFNDLQHSKWAENGIEHMAKRGTVAGYGNGKFKPEGLVTRAQAVTFLVRELYPEQLEKPVEGTTYSDVPTTHPFYREITIAAKNGLASGLPGGTFRPDKSLSRAETAAFLTRAYSLSEGKQSAHWSDTEKHWAAAPILIMSSNGLVGGYSDGTYRPNQTVTRAEYAVFMSRVIRFERQAAIQFQDWDKLISYMTVSEQVGQMLMPDIRQWNGKATTTVHDGLKDIIHDQDLGGLILFDKNIVDTRQVTTFTHALQTEAGDIPMFLGIDQEGGVIQRIPGGTNLPGQMALGATGDTTLAETAGKLTGEELKALGLNINFAPVLDINSNPDNPIIGMRSFGSNADLVTRMGLATIRGLRQSNVIAAVKHFPGHGDTLVDSHLGMPVLTHNLERLNSVELKPFRAAIENGVEMIMTAHIAFPAIDNEHVISLKDGSGVAIPATLSHKVLNGLLREEMGYEGLIISDAFTMKAIAEHFGENKAVERAVSAGVDIVLIPQDSAAAHQTLVNAVEGGTIPIETVHASVKRILELKSKYGLFKRSESLSHKLAKLNTVIGSEEHRTVETNIAERAVTLLSSRDGVQPDQLHQGDRVVIVAAEEEQAKQLEKQLKQASNSLSLKTEISVIGQGKTNEAVAKADYVILASYQFRNVASQFGWNAYQTLIDAMNSRNQRYTLLSLGNPYEMIYLQDVHSALAVYGKQEPNTTAGINMLVGKKEAGGILPVKME
;
A
#
# COMPACT_ATOMS: atom_id res chain seq x y z
N MET A 1 30.78 -64.58 23.24
CA MET A 1 31.99 -63.93 23.79
C MET A 1 31.58 -62.58 24.32
N GLN A 2 31.98 -62.26 25.56
CA GLN A 2 31.37 -61.31 26.49
C GLN A 2 31.23 -59.85 26.00
N LEU A 3 30.05 -59.29 26.21
CA LEU A 3 29.82 -57.84 26.36
C LEU A 3 30.49 -57.37 27.66
N LYS A 4 31.41 -56.41 27.60
CA LYS A 4 31.84 -55.63 28.76
C LYS A 4 31.05 -54.33 28.81
N MET A 5 30.12 -54.25 29.76
CA MET A 5 29.64 -52.99 30.32
C MET A 5 30.82 -52.23 30.93
N MET A 6 31.04 -50.99 30.50
CA MET A 6 31.77 -49.99 31.28
C MET A 6 30.79 -48.91 31.69
N THR A 7 30.42 -48.96 32.97
CA THR A 7 29.72 -47.91 33.69
C THR A 7 30.67 -46.72 33.84
N ILE A 8 30.33 -45.57 33.25
CA ILE A 8 30.92 -44.28 33.62
C ILE A 8 29.83 -43.48 34.34
N CYS A 9 29.90 -43.48 35.67
CA CYS A 9 29.29 -42.45 36.49
C CYS A 9 30.18 -41.21 36.45
N GLY A 10 29.61 -40.06 36.11
CA GLY A 10 30.26 -38.75 36.15
C GLY A 10 29.35 -37.70 35.56
N ALA A 11 28.61 -36.99 36.42
CA ALA A 11 27.61 -36.01 36.08
C ALA A 11 28.17 -34.87 35.19
N VAL A 12 27.60 -34.73 33.99
CA VAL A 12 27.52 -33.46 33.26
C VAL A 12 26.08 -33.32 32.80
N LEU A 13 25.24 -32.72 33.65
CA LEU A 13 23.91 -32.24 33.25
C LEU A 13 24.10 -30.92 32.47
N GLY A 14 24.78 -31.00 31.33
CA GLY A 14 24.79 -29.95 30.33
C GLY A 14 23.42 -29.94 29.67
N SER A 15 22.53 -29.03 30.08
CA SER A 15 21.26 -28.85 29.40
C SER A 15 21.54 -28.36 27.99
N LEU A 16 21.51 -29.26 27.01
CA LEU A 16 21.67 -28.96 25.58
C LEU A 16 20.56 -28.00 25.15
N LEU A 17 20.90 -26.71 25.05
CA LEU A 17 20.14 -25.74 24.27
C LEU A 17 20.33 -26.16 22.81
N ILE A 18 19.24 -26.52 22.14
CA ILE A 18 19.28 -26.88 20.72
C ILE A 18 19.60 -25.60 19.94
N TRP A 19 20.46 -25.73 18.93
CA TRP A 19 20.78 -24.64 18.01
C TRP A 19 19.49 -24.19 17.31
N ALA A 20 19.26 -22.88 17.25
CA ALA A 20 18.00 -22.32 16.75
C ALA A 20 17.71 -22.72 15.28
N GLY A 21 18.75 -23.03 14.50
CA GLY A 21 18.60 -23.41 13.09
C GLY A 21 18.13 -24.84 12.80
N SER A 22 17.73 -25.64 13.79
CA SER A 22 17.21 -27.01 13.54
C SER A 22 15.91 -27.38 14.27
N ALA A 23 15.34 -26.47 15.06
CA ALA A 23 14.01 -26.65 15.63
C ALA A 23 13.18 -25.45 15.19
N ALA A 24 12.30 -25.68 14.21
CA ALA A 24 11.44 -24.67 13.60
C ALA A 24 10.91 -23.67 14.63
N ALA A 25 11.00 -22.39 14.28
CA ALA A 25 10.42 -21.26 14.99
C ALA A 25 8.86 -21.27 14.99
N GLU A 26 8.23 -22.42 14.76
CA GLU A 26 6.79 -22.57 14.55
C GLU A 26 6.01 -23.20 15.73
N GLU A 27 6.66 -23.83 16.70
CA GLU A 27 5.92 -24.31 17.89
C GLU A 27 5.86 -23.25 18.98
N ARG A 28 4.70 -22.59 19.13
CA ARG A 28 4.37 -21.82 20.33
C ARG A 28 4.69 -22.66 21.57
N PHE A 29 5.39 -22.06 22.54
CA PHE A 29 5.81 -22.79 23.72
C PHE A 29 4.59 -23.24 24.54
N ASN A 30 4.49 -24.54 24.80
CA ASN A 30 3.35 -25.16 25.49
C ASN A 30 3.42 -25.02 27.03
N ASP A 31 4.51 -24.48 27.58
CA ASP A 31 4.76 -24.37 29.02
C ASP A 31 4.66 -22.92 29.56
N LEU A 32 4.04 -22.00 28.81
CA LEU A 32 3.88 -20.58 29.21
C LEU A 32 2.60 -20.28 30.02
N GLN A 33 1.77 -21.28 30.29
CA GLN A 33 0.47 -21.12 30.95
C GLN A 33 0.52 -20.39 32.31
N HIS A 34 1.62 -20.51 33.07
CA HIS A 34 1.81 -19.83 34.36
C HIS A 34 2.67 -18.56 34.27
N SER A 35 3.18 -18.23 33.08
CA SER A 35 4.07 -17.10 32.84
C SER A 35 3.50 -16.20 31.74
N LYS A 36 2.17 -16.09 31.64
CA LYS A 36 1.44 -15.26 30.67
C LYS A 36 1.87 -13.80 30.67
N TRP A 37 2.33 -13.29 31.80
CA TRP A 37 2.89 -11.94 31.92
C TRP A 37 4.17 -11.73 31.08
N ALA A 38 4.88 -12.80 30.76
CA ALA A 38 6.13 -12.79 29.98
C ALA A 38 5.97 -13.34 28.56
N GLU A 39 4.82 -13.91 28.21
CA GLU A 39 4.57 -14.64 26.96
C GLU A 39 4.96 -13.79 25.73
N ASN A 40 4.40 -12.58 25.60
CA ASN A 40 4.73 -11.68 24.49
C ASN A 40 6.22 -11.36 24.39
N GLY A 41 6.92 -11.21 25.53
CA GLY A 41 8.36 -10.95 25.55
C GLY A 41 9.15 -12.18 25.11
N ILE A 42 8.76 -13.37 25.59
CA ILE A 42 9.39 -14.65 25.25
C ILE A 42 9.20 -14.96 23.77
N GLU A 43 7.97 -14.86 23.26
CA GLU A 43 7.64 -15.13 21.86
C GLU A 43 8.35 -14.15 20.93
N HIS A 44 8.36 -12.85 21.26
CA HIS A 44 9.10 -11.86 20.49
C HIS A 44 10.60 -12.20 20.43
N MET A 45 11.22 -12.50 21.57
CA MET A 45 12.65 -12.87 21.58
C MET A 45 12.93 -14.21 20.89
N ALA A 46 11.97 -15.13 20.86
CA ALA A 46 12.12 -16.43 20.21
C ALA A 46 11.99 -16.33 18.69
N LYS A 47 11.01 -15.55 18.19
CA LYS A 47 10.88 -15.22 16.77
C LYS A 47 12.14 -14.55 16.21
N ARG A 48 12.84 -13.76 17.04
CA ARG A 48 14.15 -13.16 16.71
C ARG A 48 15.32 -14.15 16.68
N GLY A 49 15.14 -15.39 17.14
CA GLY A 49 16.23 -16.35 17.33
C GLY A 49 17.16 -16.06 18.52
N THR A 50 16.89 -14.98 19.27
CA THR A 50 17.72 -14.53 20.39
C THR A 50 17.64 -15.49 21.57
N VAL A 51 16.42 -15.91 21.94
CA VAL A 51 16.21 -16.94 22.96
C VAL A 51 15.77 -18.24 22.31
N ALA A 52 16.31 -19.36 22.78
CA ALA A 52 15.92 -20.70 22.33
C ALA A 52 15.21 -21.48 23.45
N GLY A 53 14.27 -22.33 23.04
CA GLY A 53 13.68 -23.35 23.91
C GLY A 53 14.62 -24.54 24.15
N TYR A 54 14.12 -25.54 24.87
CA TYR A 54 14.83 -26.79 25.16
C TYR A 54 14.42 -27.94 24.21
N GLY A 55 13.66 -27.64 23.15
CA GLY A 55 12.97 -28.62 22.32
C GLY A 55 11.61 -29.06 22.89
N ASN A 56 10.86 -29.84 22.10
CA ASN A 56 9.52 -30.36 22.45
C ASN A 56 8.50 -29.27 22.86
N GLY A 57 8.57 -28.09 22.24
CA GLY A 57 7.72 -26.94 22.56
C GLY A 57 7.92 -26.32 23.95
N LYS A 58 9.07 -26.53 24.64
CA LYS A 58 9.29 -26.00 26.01
C LYS A 58 10.29 -24.85 26.09
N PHE A 59 9.92 -23.77 26.78
CA PHE A 59 10.80 -22.65 27.11
C PHE A 59 11.40 -22.73 28.52
N LYS A 60 10.71 -23.38 29.47
CA LYS A 60 11.01 -23.42 30.92
C LYS A 60 11.11 -22.02 31.55
N PRO A 61 10.01 -21.25 31.60
CA PRO A 61 10.03 -19.84 32.02
C PRO A 61 10.56 -19.61 33.45
N GLU A 62 10.26 -20.51 34.39
CA GLU A 62 10.69 -20.43 35.79
C GLU A 62 12.14 -20.94 36.03
N GLY A 63 12.79 -21.49 35.01
CA GLY A 63 14.19 -21.90 35.12
C GLY A 63 15.10 -20.68 35.31
N LEU A 64 16.13 -20.81 36.15
CA LEU A 64 17.11 -19.74 36.35
C LEU A 64 18.02 -19.61 35.11
N VAL A 65 18.34 -18.37 34.73
CA VAL A 65 19.29 -18.09 33.65
C VAL A 65 20.71 -18.10 34.20
N THR A 66 21.60 -18.86 33.57
CA THR A 66 23.03 -18.82 33.90
C THR A 66 23.74 -17.66 33.21
N ARG A 67 24.90 -17.26 33.73
CA ARG A 67 25.74 -16.23 33.10
C ARG A 67 26.09 -16.56 31.65
N ALA A 68 26.39 -17.82 31.34
CA ALA A 68 26.67 -18.27 29.98
C ALA A 68 25.45 -18.14 29.05
N GLN A 69 24.26 -18.51 29.53
CA GLN A 69 23.01 -18.36 28.75
C GLN A 69 22.70 -16.89 28.47
N ALA A 70 22.85 -16.02 29.47
CA ALA A 70 22.60 -14.59 29.32
C ALA A 70 23.48 -13.94 28.25
N VAL A 71 24.80 -14.21 28.27
CA VAL A 71 25.70 -13.67 27.23
C VAL A 71 25.47 -14.32 25.87
N THR A 72 25.06 -15.59 25.84
CA THR A 72 24.68 -16.27 24.59
C THR A 72 23.54 -15.54 23.91
N PHE A 73 22.50 -15.14 24.65
CA PHE A 73 21.40 -14.37 24.09
C PHE A 73 21.86 -12.99 23.57
N LEU A 74 22.72 -12.28 24.31
CA LEU A 74 23.24 -10.98 23.87
C LEU A 74 24.13 -11.08 22.62
N VAL A 75 24.96 -12.13 22.53
CA VAL A 75 25.83 -12.33 21.37
C VAL A 75 25.02 -12.71 20.13
N ARG A 76 23.99 -13.54 20.28
CA ARG A 76 23.07 -13.85 19.17
C ARG A 76 22.35 -12.61 18.67
N GLU A 77 21.96 -11.71 19.57
CA GLU A 77 21.29 -10.46 19.22
C GLU A 77 22.23 -9.48 18.51
N LEU A 78 23.41 -9.23 19.09
CA LEU A 78 24.24 -8.09 18.71
C LEU A 78 25.38 -8.47 17.76
N TYR A 79 25.78 -9.74 17.72
CA TYR A 79 26.92 -10.23 16.94
C TYR A 79 26.69 -11.60 16.28
N PRO A 80 25.53 -11.84 15.61
CA PRO A 80 25.24 -13.13 14.99
C PRO A 80 26.30 -13.56 13.96
N GLU A 81 26.80 -12.62 13.16
CA GLU A 81 27.88 -12.82 12.17
C GLU A 81 29.18 -13.39 12.76
N GLN A 82 29.50 -13.04 14.01
CA GLN A 82 30.71 -13.56 14.69
C GLN A 82 30.52 -15.02 15.11
N LEU A 83 29.26 -15.49 15.21
CA LEU A 83 28.90 -16.89 15.40
C LEU A 83 28.96 -17.72 14.11
N GLU A 84 29.49 -17.20 13.01
CA GLU A 84 29.81 -18.02 11.83
C GLU A 84 31.32 -18.19 11.61
N LYS A 85 32.12 -17.33 12.24
CA LYS A 85 33.59 -17.31 12.08
C LYS A 85 34.32 -18.04 13.22
N PRO A 86 35.50 -18.64 12.98
CA PRO A 86 36.36 -19.14 14.04
C PRO A 86 36.65 -18.05 15.08
N VAL A 87 36.59 -18.40 16.37
CA VAL A 87 36.80 -17.44 17.46
C VAL A 87 38.16 -17.70 18.12
N GLU A 88 39.05 -16.71 18.00
CA GLU A 88 40.37 -16.71 18.63
C GLU A 88 40.41 -15.67 19.77
N GLY A 89 40.92 -16.06 20.94
CA GLY A 89 41.07 -15.17 22.10
C GLY A 89 41.41 -15.92 23.39
N THR A 90 41.98 -15.21 24.37
CA THR A 90 42.25 -15.75 25.71
C THR A 90 40.96 -15.86 26.51
N THR A 91 40.64 -17.07 26.97
CA THR A 91 39.49 -17.33 27.84
C THR A 91 39.79 -17.21 29.32
N TYR A 92 38.70 -17.05 30.06
CA TYR A 92 38.64 -17.26 31.49
C TYR A 92 39.09 -18.68 31.87
N SER A 93 39.74 -18.83 33.01
CA SER A 93 40.35 -20.09 33.44
C SER A 93 39.36 -21.25 33.63
N ASP A 94 38.07 -20.94 33.78
CA ASP A 94 36.96 -21.87 33.97
C ASP A 94 36.08 -22.03 32.72
N VAL A 95 36.51 -21.54 31.55
CA VAL A 95 35.82 -21.69 30.27
C VAL A 95 36.79 -22.29 29.23
N PRO A 96 37.02 -23.62 29.25
CA PRO A 96 37.86 -24.29 28.25
C PRO A 96 37.23 -24.22 26.85
N THR A 97 38.02 -24.42 25.80
CA THR A 97 37.56 -24.48 24.39
C THR A 97 36.50 -25.54 24.13
N THR A 98 36.41 -26.56 24.99
CA THR A 98 35.41 -27.63 24.96
C THR A 98 34.09 -27.26 25.65
N HIS A 99 34.03 -26.13 26.36
CA HIS A 99 32.81 -25.70 27.04
C HIS A 99 31.71 -25.35 26.01
N PRO A 100 30.45 -25.78 26.20
CA PRO A 100 29.38 -25.58 25.21
C PRO A 100 29.14 -24.12 24.78
N PHE A 101 29.38 -23.16 25.68
CA PHE A 101 29.23 -21.72 25.42
C PHE A 101 30.57 -21.00 25.28
N TYR A 102 31.68 -21.72 25.04
CA TYR A 102 33.02 -21.12 24.90
C TYR A 102 33.02 -19.98 23.88
N ARG A 103 32.36 -20.20 22.75
CA ARG A 103 32.36 -19.28 21.63
C ARG A 103 31.64 -17.98 21.96
N GLU A 104 30.42 -18.08 22.46
CA GLU A 104 29.59 -16.94 22.85
C GLU A 104 30.25 -16.15 23.97
N ILE A 105 30.81 -16.82 24.99
CA ILE A 105 31.51 -16.16 26.09
C ILE A 105 32.72 -15.39 25.58
N THR A 106 33.48 -15.96 24.63
CA THR A 106 34.66 -15.32 24.06
C THR A 106 34.29 -14.09 23.22
N ILE A 107 33.25 -14.19 22.39
CA ILE A 107 32.71 -13.06 21.64
C ILE A 107 32.20 -11.97 22.60
N ALA A 108 31.46 -12.35 23.64
CA ALA A 108 30.95 -11.40 24.64
C ALA A 108 32.07 -10.67 25.38
N ALA A 109 33.16 -11.36 25.73
CA ALA A 109 34.32 -10.76 26.37
C ALA A 109 35.06 -9.80 25.42
N LYS A 110 35.29 -10.22 24.17
CA LYS A 110 35.96 -9.42 23.14
C LYS A 110 35.22 -8.11 22.84
N ASN A 111 33.88 -8.16 22.81
CA ASN A 111 33.03 -7.00 22.55
C ASN A 111 32.59 -6.26 23.83
N GLY A 112 33.15 -6.59 25.00
CA GLY A 112 32.89 -5.87 26.26
C GLY A 112 31.50 -6.07 26.88
N LEU A 113 30.72 -7.04 26.40
CA LEU A 113 29.35 -7.30 26.90
C LEU A 113 29.38 -7.85 28.33
N ALA A 114 30.36 -8.70 28.62
CA ALA A 114 30.55 -9.29 29.94
C ALA A 114 32.02 -9.32 30.33
N SER A 115 32.29 -8.94 31.57
CA SER A 115 33.59 -9.05 32.20
C SER A 115 33.67 -10.30 33.08
N GLY A 116 34.88 -10.84 33.20
CA GLY A 116 35.21 -11.84 34.20
C GLY A 116 35.15 -11.28 35.61
N LEU A 117 35.20 -12.19 36.56
CA LEU A 117 35.33 -11.89 37.97
C LEU A 117 36.82 -11.79 38.35
N PRO A 118 37.12 -11.11 39.48
CA PRO A 118 38.46 -11.15 40.06
C PRO A 118 38.99 -12.59 40.17
N GLY A 119 40.22 -12.83 39.72
CA GLY A 119 40.81 -14.17 39.65
C GLY A 119 40.75 -14.87 38.29
N GLY A 120 40.26 -14.19 37.24
CA GLY A 120 40.32 -14.70 35.85
C GLY A 120 39.23 -15.71 35.47
N THR A 121 38.17 -15.83 36.28
CA THR A 121 37.05 -16.76 36.04
C THR A 121 35.81 -16.04 35.50
N PHE A 122 34.98 -16.72 34.70
CA PHE A 122 33.69 -16.23 34.22
C PHE A 122 32.49 -16.72 35.04
N ARG A 123 32.59 -17.92 35.61
CA ARG A 123 31.52 -18.69 36.27
C ARG A 123 30.31 -18.94 35.37
N PRO A 124 30.46 -19.70 34.27
CA PRO A 124 29.44 -19.86 33.24
C PRO A 124 28.09 -20.42 33.76
N ASP A 125 28.13 -21.33 34.72
CA ASP A 125 26.93 -22.02 35.24
C ASP A 125 26.26 -21.30 36.42
N LYS A 126 26.87 -20.22 36.93
CA LYS A 126 26.27 -19.44 38.02
C LYS A 126 25.00 -18.75 37.52
N SER A 127 23.91 -18.87 38.27
CA SER A 127 22.69 -18.12 38.03
C SER A 127 22.94 -16.61 38.10
N LEU A 128 22.36 -15.88 37.16
CA LEU A 128 22.50 -14.44 37.04
C LEU A 128 21.61 -13.72 38.05
N SER A 129 22.16 -12.75 38.78
CA SER A 129 21.35 -11.88 39.64
C SER A 129 20.74 -10.70 38.87
N ARG A 130 19.71 -10.06 39.44
CA ARG A 130 19.09 -8.83 38.88
C ARG A 130 20.13 -7.72 38.65
N ALA A 131 21.07 -7.55 39.58
CA ALA A 131 22.18 -6.61 39.43
C ALA A 131 23.12 -6.95 38.25
N GLU A 132 23.46 -8.23 38.08
CA GLU A 132 24.29 -8.66 36.95
C GLU A 132 23.54 -8.46 35.61
N THR A 133 22.23 -8.73 35.57
CA THR A 133 21.39 -8.47 34.40
C THR A 133 21.36 -6.99 34.03
N ALA A 134 21.14 -6.09 34.99
CA ALA A 134 21.17 -4.65 34.74
C ALA A 134 22.54 -4.20 34.19
N ALA A 135 23.63 -4.70 34.77
CA ALA A 135 24.98 -4.38 34.32
C ALA A 135 25.29 -4.92 32.90
N PHE A 136 24.81 -6.13 32.57
CA PHE A 136 24.98 -6.74 31.26
C PHE A 136 24.24 -5.95 30.18
N LEU A 137 22.95 -5.66 30.40
CA LEU A 137 22.12 -4.94 29.43
C LEU A 137 22.58 -3.48 29.24
N THR A 138 22.93 -2.79 30.33
CA THR A 138 23.45 -1.41 30.26
C THR A 138 24.72 -1.33 29.40
N ARG A 139 25.67 -2.26 29.57
CA ARG A 139 26.88 -2.29 28.74
C ARG A 139 26.60 -2.70 27.31
N ALA A 140 25.81 -3.76 27.12
CA ALA A 140 25.56 -4.32 25.80
C ALA A 140 24.92 -3.31 24.84
N TYR A 141 24.02 -2.47 25.37
CA TYR A 141 23.31 -1.45 24.60
C TYR A 141 23.84 -0.03 24.83
N SER A 142 24.94 0.12 25.58
CA SER A 142 25.55 1.42 25.92
C SER A 142 24.53 2.43 26.48
N LEU A 143 23.64 1.97 27.36
CA LEU A 143 22.53 2.77 27.88
C LEU A 143 23.04 3.90 28.80
N SER A 144 22.45 5.08 28.66
CA SER A 144 22.65 6.23 29.54
C SER A 144 21.47 6.43 30.49
N GLU A 145 21.69 7.16 31.58
CA GLU A 145 20.64 7.46 32.56
C GLU A 145 19.45 8.18 31.90
N GLY A 146 18.24 7.74 32.27
CA GLY A 146 16.98 8.26 31.75
C GLY A 146 16.44 9.45 32.55
N LYS A 147 15.18 9.81 32.31
CA LYS A 147 14.53 10.99 32.94
C LYS A 147 13.62 10.66 34.11
N GLN A 148 13.29 9.38 34.33
CA GLN A 148 12.39 9.00 35.42
C GLN A 148 13.16 8.96 36.73
N SER A 149 12.57 9.53 37.78
CA SER A 149 13.09 9.35 39.14
C SER A 149 12.94 7.89 39.54
N ALA A 150 14.06 7.25 39.88
CA ALA A 150 14.09 5.88 40.38
C ALA A 150 15.01 5.81 41.60
N HIS A 151 14.47 5.34 42.72
CA HIS A 151 15.21 5.16 43.96
C HIS A 151 14.80 3.83 44.61
N TRP A 152 15.78 3.05 45.03
CA TRP A 152 15.58 1.76 45.68
C TRP A 152 16.42 1.68 46.94
N SER A 153 15.76 1.39 48.06
CA SER A 153 16.37 1.44 49.41
C SER A 153 17.56 0.49 49.60
N ASP A 154 17.64 -0.59 48.81
CA ASP A 154 18.66 -1.63 48.89
C ASP A 154 19.76 -1.55 47.81
N THR A 155 19.84 -0.43 47.07
CA THR A 155 20.79 -0.28 45.95
C THR A 155 21.88 0.76 46.14
N GLU A 156 21.71 1.74 47.03
CA GLU A 156 22.61 2.91 47.15
C GLU A 156 24.10 2.54 47.35
N LYS A 157 24.37 1.49 48.12
CA LYS A 157 25.72 0.99 48.42
C LYS A 157 26.11 -0.25 47.61
N HIS A 158 25.26 -0.66 46.67
CA HIS A 158 25.47 -1.87 45.87
C HIS A 158 26.42 -1.58 44.70
N TRP A 159 27.30 -2.53 44.34
CA TRP A 159 28.26 -2.35 43.23
C TRP A 159 27.58 -2.06 41.87
N ALA A 160 26.32 -2.47 41.74
CA ALA A 160 25.49 -2.26 40.56
C ALA A 160 24.53 -1.06 40.67
N ALA A 161 24.73 -0.13 41.62
CA ALA A 161 23.86 1.03 41.81
C ALA A 161 23.64 1.81 40.50
N ALA A 162 24.72 2.14 39.78
CA ALA A 162 24.65 2.89 38.53
C ALA A 162 23.88 2.15 37.40
N PRO A 163 24.20 0.90 37.02
CA PRO A 163 23.42 0.21 35.98
C PRO A 163 21.97 -0.06 36.38
N ILE A 164 21.68 -0.25 37.67
CA ILE A 164 20.29 -0.37 38.15
C ILE A 164 19.56 0.97 37.96
N LEU A 165 20.19 2.09 38.34
CA LEU A 165 19.63 3.42 38.14
C LEU A 165 19.40 3.72 36.66
N ILE A 166 20.36 3.41 35.78
CA ILE A 166 20.21 3.60 34.33
C ILE A 166 19.02 2.82 33.79
N MET A 167 18.91 1.53 34.11
CA MET A 167 17.79 0.72 33.64
C MET A 167 16.45 1.19 34.23
N SER A 168 16.40 1.57 35.52
CA SER A 168 15.16 2.02 36.17
C SER A 168 14.70 3.40 35.74
N SER A 169 15.62 4.35 35.56
CA SER A 169 15.30 5.72 35.11
C SER A 169 14.81 5.77 33.65
N ASN A 170 15.09 4.73 32.86
CA ASN A 170 14.51 4.49 31.54
C ASN A 170 13.23 3.63 31.57
N GLY A 171 12.75 3.22 32.75
CA GLY A 171 11.55 2.38 32.91
C GLY A 171 11.72 0.91 32.47
N LEU A 172 12.96 0.45 32.25
CA LEU A 172 13.25 -0.89 31.72
C LEU A 172 13.13 -1.96 32.81
N VAL A 173 13.49 -1.61 34.05
CA VAL A 173 13.36 -2.48 35.24
C VAL A 173 12.74 -1.71 36.40
N GLY A 174 11.86 -2.38 37.15
CA GLY A 174 11.24 -1.86 38.36
C GLY A 174 11.65 -2.68 39.60
N GLY A 175 11.44 -2.09 40.76
CA GLY A 175 11.50 -2.76 42.06
C GLY A 175 10.14 -3.29 42.52
N TYR A 176 10.07 -3.65 43.78
CA TYR A 176 8.91 -4.25 44.43
C TYR A 176 8.12 -3.18 45.19
N SER A 177 6.88 -3.51 45.57
CA SER A 177 5.98 -2.60 46.29
C SER A 177 6.50 -2.15 47.66
N ASP A 178 7.49 -2.86 48.20
CA ASP A 178 8.20 -2.53 49.44
C ASP A 178 9.34 -1.50 49.25
N GLY A 179 9.53 -0.97 48.04
CA GLY A 179 10.57 0.01 47.73
C GLY A 179 11.98 -0.58 47.58
N THR A 180 12.10 -1.90 47.45
CA THR A 180 13.37 -2.61 47.18
C THR A 180 13.51 -2.99 45.71
N TYR A 181 14.74 -3.11 45.20
CA TYR A 181 15.05 -3.67 43.88
C TYR A 181 15.42 -5.15 43.94
N ARG A 182 15.93 -5.63 45.07
CA ARG A 182 16.46 -6.98 45.33
C ARG A 182 17.61 -7.34 44.38
N PRO A 183 18.74 -6.61 44.39
CA PRO A 183 19.81 -6.75 43.41
C PRO A 183 20.47 -8.14 43.38
N ASN A 184 20.43 -8.88 44.49
CA ASN A 184 21.03 -10.21 44.62
C ASN A 184 20.07 -11.36 44.29
N GLN A 185 18.78 -11.08 44.05
CA GLN A 185 17.83 -12.12 43.64
C GLN A 185 18.19 -12.64 42.24
N THR A 186 18.14 -13.95 42.06
CA THR A 186 18.40 -14.62 40.78
C THR A 186 17.25 -14.41 39.80
N VAL A 187 17.58 -14.31 38.52
CA VAL A 187 16.63 -14.01 37.43
C VAL A 187 16.20 -15.28 36.72
N THR A 188 14.89 -15.42 36.49
CA THR A 188 14.33 -16.51 35.68
C THR A 188 14.47 -16.24 34.19
N ARG A 189 14.28 -17.27 33.36
CA ARG A 189 14.30 -17.16 31.89
C ARG A 189 13.21 -16.22 31.39
N ALA A 190 12.04 -16.25 32.00
CA ALA A 190 10.95 -15.34 31.68
C ALA A 190 11.32 -13.88 31.98
N GLU A 191 11.87 -13.62 33.16
CA GLU A 191 12.30 -12.27 33.56
C GLU A 191 13.40 -11.74 32.65
N TYR A 192 14.41 -12.56 32.33
CA TYR A 192 15.49 -12.14 31.43
C TYR A 192 14.98 -11.80 30.02
N ALA A 193 14.10 -12.63 29.45
CA ALA A 193 13.49 -12.38 28.15
C ALA A 193 12.64 -11.09 28.15
N VAL A 194 11.94 -10.81 29.25
CA VAL A 194 11.17 -9.57 29.40
C VAL A 194 12.09 -8.35 29.52
N PHE A 195 13.19 -8.42 30.26
CA PHE A 195 14.14 -7.30 30.33
C PHE A 195 14.78 -7.01 28.99
N MET A 196 15.19 -8.04 28.24
CA MET A 196 15.79 -7.87 26.92
C MET A 196 14.79 -7.31 25.90
N SER A 197 13.55 -7.82 25.88
CA SER A 197 12.51 -7.29 24.98
C SER A 197 12.17 -5.83 25.28
N ARG A 198 12.20 -5.39 26.54
CA ARG A 198 12.04 -3.97 26.91
C ARG A 198 13.18 -3.10 26.39
N VAL A 199 14.43 -3.56 26.49
CA VAL A 199 15.59 -2.83 25.98
C VAL A 199 15.52 -2.69 24.47
N ILE A 200 15.19 -3.77 23.74
CA ILE A 200 15.03 -3.72 22.28
C ILE A 200 13.92 -2.75 21.88
N ARG A 201 12.76 -2.80 22.53
CA ARG A 201 11.68 -1.83 22.29
C ARG A 201 12.12 -0.40 22.56
N PHE A 202 12.90 -0.17 23.62
CA PHE A 202 13.44 1.14 23.93
C PHE A 202 14.40 1.64 22.83
N GLU A 203 15.32 0.80 22.36
CA GLU A 203 16.24 1.15 21.27
C GLU A 203 15.50 1.40 19.94
N ARG A 204 14.45 0.63 19.64
CA ARG A 204 13.58 0.86 18.49
C ARG A 204 12.90 2.22 18.55
N GLN A 205 12.34 2.58 19.72
CA GLN A 205 11.72 3.90 19.92
C GLN A 205 12.74 5.03 19.79
N ALA A 206 13.96 4.86 20.32
CA ALA A 206 15.03 5.82 20.14
C ALA A 206 15.41 5.96 18.66
N ALA A 207 15.57 4.85 17.93
CA ALA A 207 15.86 4.86 16.49
C ALA A 207 14.79 5.60 15.69
N ILE A 208 13.49 5.35 15.97
CA ILE A 208 12.37 6.08 15.36
C ILE A 208 12.45 7.58 15.67
N GLN A 209 12.69 7.94 16.93
CA GLN A 209 12.76 9.33 17.36
C GLN A 209 13.90 10.10 16.69
N PHE A 210 15.06 9.46 16.53
CA PHE A 210 16.24 10.04 15.86
C PHE A 210 16.24 9.84 14.34
N GLN A 211 15.22 9.16 13.79
CA GLN A 211 15.13 8.80 12.38
C GLN A 211 16.35 8.00 11.88
N ASP A 212 16.91 7.16 12.76
CA ASP A 212 18.01 6.23 12.45
C ASP A 212 17.41 4.91 11.94
N TRP A 213 17.09 4.87 10.64
CA TRP A 213 16.39 3.73 10.04
C TRP A 213 17.25 2.49 9.97
N ASP A 214 18.56 2.62 9.71
CA ASP A 214 19.47 1.47 9.70
C ASP A 214 19.51 0.81 11.09
N LYS A 215 19.54 1.62 12.16
CA LYS A 215 19.43 1.12 13.53
C LYS A 215 18.07 0.48 13.80
N LEU A 216 16.97 1.08 13.38
CA LEU A 216 15.64 0.47 13.55
C LEU A 216 15.56 -0.89 12.85
N ILE A 217 16.03 -0.98 11.60
CA ILE A 217 16.00 -2.21 10.82
C ILE A 217 16.93 -3.28 11.42
N SER A 218 18.06 -2.90 12.03
CA SER A 218 18.90 -3.86 12.78
C SER A 218 18.15 -4.51 13.96
N TYR A 219 17.12 -3.83 14.49
CA TYR A 219 16.21 -4.38 15.49
C TYR A 219 14.94 -4.98 14.88
N MET A 220 14.85 -5.15 13.56
CA MET A 220 13.74 -5.84 12.91
C MET A 220 14.09 -7.29 12.60
N THR A 221 13.16 -8.21 12.82
CA THR A 221 13.31 -9.58 12.28
C THR A 221 13.18 -9.60 10.76
N VAL A 222 13.63 -10.66 10.10
CA VAL A 222 13.34 -10.88 8.67
C VAL A 222 11.83 -10.86 8.41
N SER A 223 11.03 -11.49 9.30
CA SER A 223 9.56 -11.44 9.27
C SER A 223 9.03 -10.01 9.27
N GLU A 224 9.51 -9.17 10.20
CA GLU A 224 9.08 -7.77 10.31
C GLU A 224 9.47 -6.98 9.06
N GLN A 225 10.68 -7.19 8.53
CA GLN A 225 11.16 -6.52 7.31
C GLN A 225 10.34 -6.91 6.08
N VAL A 226 10.10 -8.21 5.88
CA VAL A 226 9.25 -8.74 4.81
C VAL A 226 7.81 -8.24 4.96
N GLY A 227 7.27 -8.21 6.19
CA GLY A 227 5.95 -7.68 6.50
C GLY A 227 5.76 -6.26 6.03
N GLN A 228 6.79 -5.41 6.18
CA GLN A 228 6.76 -4.04 5.67
C GLN A 228 6.60 -3.94 4.14
N MET A 229 7.01 -4.97 3.39
CA MET A 229 6.91 -5.05 1.94
C MET A 229 5.57 -5.62 1.45
N LEU A 230 4.61 -5.87 2.33
CA LEU A 230 3.29 -6.40 1.96
C LEU A 230 2.18 -5.38 2.19
N MET A 231 1.26 -5.32 1.23
CA MET A 231 0.04 -4.52 1.31
C MET A 231 -1.18 -5.31 0.80
N PRO A 232 -1.76 -6.19 1.63
CA PRO A 232 -2.96 -6.93 1.24
C PRO A 232 -4.21 -6.04 1.21
N ASP A 233 -5.24 -6.52 0.50
CA ASP A 233 -6.59 -5.99 0.65
C ASP A 233 -7.31 -6.68 1.82
N ILE A 234 -8.27 -5.97 2.38
CA ILE A 234 -9.12 -6.47 3.48
C ILE A 234 -10.59 -6.36 3.11
N ARG A 235 -10.95 -6.51 1.82
CA ARG A 235 -12.34 -6.31 1.35
C ARG A 235 -13.33 -7.16 2.12
N GLN A 236 -12.96 -8.41 2.39
CA GLN A 236 -13.83 -9.36 3.06
C GLN A 236 -13.06 -10.28 4.01
N TRP A 237 -13.74 -10.67 5.09
CA TRP A 237 -13.32 -11.73 5.99
C TRP A 237 -14.46 -12.75 6.11
N ASN A 238 -14.16 -14.03 5.87
CA ASN A 238 -15.16 -15.12 5.87
C ASN A 238 -16.42 -14.79 5.04
N GLY A 239 -16.22 -14.20 3.86
CA GLY A 239 -17.28 -13.83 2.91
C GLY A 239 -18.09 -12.59 3.28
N LYS A 240 -17.78 -11.90 4.40
CA LYS A 240 -18.45 -10.66 4.82
C LYS A 240 -17.55 -9.45 4.62
N ALA A 241 -18.15 -8.31 4.28
CA ALA A 241 -17.45 -7.04 4.18
C ALA A 241 -16.76 -6.67 5.50
N THR A 242 -15.48 -6.32 5.44
CA THR A 242 -14.70 -5.93 6.63
C THR A 242 -14.78 -4.43 6.83
N THR A 243 -15.53 -3.98 7.83
CA THR A 243 -15.78 -2.56 8.13
C THR A 243 -15.31 -2.15 9.53
N THR A 244 -14.79 -3.10 10.31
CA THR A 244 -14.24 -2.88 11.65
C THR A 244 -13.05 -3.80 11.87
N VAL A 245 -12.18 -3.45 12.83
CA VAL A 245 -11.12 -4.34 13.28
C VAL A 245 -11.72 -5.45 14.13
N HIS A 246 -11.57 -6.70 13.69
CA HIS A 246 -11.94 -7.91 14.42
C HIS A 246 -10.69 -8.75 14.71
N ASP A 247 -10.79 -9.75 15.60
CA ASP A 247 -9.62 -10.50 16.06
C ASP A 247 -8.84 -11.15 14.91
N GLY A 248 -9.52 -11.78 13.93
CA GLY A 248 -8.83 -12.34 12.76
C GLY A 248 -8.05 -11.32 11.92
N LEU A 249 -8.45 -10.04 11.88
CA LEU A 249 -7.69 -9.00 11.20
C LEU A 249 -6.49 -8.54 12.05
N LYS A 250 -6.63 -8.52 13.37
CA LYS A 250 -5.51 -8.28 14.28
C LYS A 250 -4.46 -9.38 14.13
N ASP A 251 -4.91 -10.64 14.06
CA ASP A 251 -4.03 -11.79 13.86
C ASP A 251 -3.25 -11.62 12.54
N ILE A 252 -3.92 -11.29 11.42
CA ILE A 252 -3.24 -11.00 10.15
C ILE A 252 -2.20 -9.87 10.29
N ILE A 253 -2.57 -8.75 10.90
CA ILE A 253 -1.69 -7.58 11.06
C ILE A 253 -0.47 -7.94 11.90
N HIS A 254 -0.65 -8.64 13.03
CA HIS A 254 0.39 -8.94 13.99
C HIS A 254 1.25 -10.16 13.61
N ASP A 255 0.69 -11.16 12.93
CA ASP A 255 1.43 -12.36 12.54
C ASP A 255 2.31 -12.12 11.31
N GLN A 256 1.93 -11.19 10.44
CA GLN A 256 2.66 -10.84 9.22
C GLN A 256 3.40 -9.49 9.30
N ASP A 257 3.30 -8.76 10.41
CA ASP A 257 3.96 -7.46 10.63
C ASP A 257 3.73 -6.45 9.47
N LEU A 258 2.47 -6.35 9.01
CA LEU A 258 2.13 -5.71 7.73
C LEU A 258 2.58 -4.24 7.62
N GLY A 259 3.14 -3.91 6.46
CA GLY A 259 3.57 -2.55 6.12
C GLY A 259 2.45 -1.61 5.76
N GLY A 260 1.34 -2.14 5.24
CA GLY A 260 0.14 -1.39 4.96
C GLY A 260 -1.04 -2.23 4.51
N LEU A 261 -2.14 -1.55 4.22
CA LEU A 261 -3.39 -2.13 3.73
C LEU A 261 -4.00 -1.23 2.66
N ILE A 262 -4.64 -1.84 1.66
CA ILE A 262 -5.48 -1.13 0.69
C ILE A 262 -6.96 -1.31 1.04
N LEU A 263 -7.70 -0.20 1.03
CA LEU A 263 -9.15 -0.16 1.25
C LEU A 263 -9.90 -0.05 -0.07
N PHE A 264 -11.09 -0.64 -0.10
CA PHE A 264 -12.04 -0.61 -1.21
C PHE A 264 -13.43 -0.16 -0.73
N ASP A 265 -14.37 -0.04 -1.67
CA ASP A 265 -15.78 0.25 -1.42
C ASP A 265 -16.41 -0.66 -0.36
N LYS A 266 -16.10 -1.96 -0.38
CA LYS A 266 -16.57 -2.93 0.62
C LYS A 266 -16.12 -2.61 2.06
N ASN A 267 -15.08 -1.81 2.24
CA ASN A 267 -14.60 -1.42 3.56
C ASN A 267 -15.29 -0.16 4.11
N ILE A 268 -16.12 0.49 3.28
CA ILE A 268 -16.64 1.83 3.53
C ILE A 268 -18.17 1.79 3.53
N VAL A 269 -18.73 2.10 4.69
CA VAL A 269 -20.18 2.32 4.88
C VAL A 269 -20.46 3.82 4.80
N ASP A 270 -19.73 4.60 5.59
CA ASP A 270 -19.78 6.06 5.64
C ASP A 270 -18.46 6.65 6.15
N THR A 271 -18.37 7.98 6.14
CA THR A 271 -17.16 8.72 6.52
C THR A 271 -16.78 8.57 8.00
N ARG A 272 -17.75 8.42 8.90
CA ARG A 272 -17.49 8.23 10.34
C ARG A 272 -16.97 6.81 10.61
N GLN A 273 -17.57 5.82 9.96
CA GLN A 273 -17.15 4.42 10.07
C GLN A 273 -15.72 4.25 9.54
N VAL A 274 -15.40 4.71 8.33
CA VAL A 274 -14.05 4.51 7.79
C VAL A 274 -12.99 5.26 8.60
N THR A 275 -13.28 6.45 9.12
CA THR A 275 -12.36 7.20 10.01
C THR A 275 -12.10 6.46 11.32
N THR A 276 -13.13 5.82 11.88
CA THR A 276 -13.01 4.97 13.07
C THR A 276 -12.19 3.72 12.74
N PHE A 277 -12.43 3.12 11.58
CA PHE A 277 -11.76 1.92 11.14
C PHE A 277 -10.27 2.15 10.89
N THR A 278 -9.89 3.19 10.15
CA THR A 278 -8.47 3.55 9.90
C THR A 278 -7.75 3.96 11.18
N HIS A 279 -8.43 4.62 12.13
CA HIS A 279 -7.87 4.91 13.45
C HIS A 279 -7.58 3.62 14.24
N ALA A 280 -8.50 2.66 14.21
CA ALA A 280 -8.31 1.37 14.86
C ALA A 280 -7.17 0.57 14.20
N LEU A 281 -7.11 0.53 12.86
CA LEU A 281 -6.01 -0.10 12.12
C LEU A 281 -4.65 0.47 12.54
N GLN A 282 -4.50 1.80 12.58
CA GLN A 282 -3.26 2.43 13.05
C GLN A 282 -2.91 2.11 14.51
N THR A 283 -3.90 1.77 15.34
CA THR A 283 -3.67 1.36 16.73
C THR A 283 -3.08 -0.06 16.80
N GLU A 284 -3.43 -0.95 15.86
CA GLU A 284 -2.88 -2.31 15.77
C GLU A 284 -1.51 -2.38 15.09
N ALA A 285 -1.07 -1.32 14.39
CA ALA A 285 0.19 -1.29 13.63
C ALA A 285 1.48 -1.43 14.49
N GLY A 286 1.39 -1.33 15.82
CA GLY A 286 2.54 -1.38 16.70
C GLY A 286 3.39 -0.10 16.67
N ASP A 287 4.72 -0.25 16.62
CA ASP A 287 5.65 0.90 16.61
C ASP A 287 5.97 1.45 15.21
N ILE A 288 5.68 0.68 14.15
CA ILE A 288 5.81 1.12 12.76
C ILE A 288 4.40 1.32 12.18
N PRO A 289 3.97 2.56 11.91
CA PRO A 289 2.62 2.86 11.44
C PRO A 289 2.38 2.26 10.04
N MET A 290 1.14 1.91 9.74
CA MET A 290 0.78 1.32 8.44
C MET A 290 0.58 2.38 7.35
N PHE A 291 0.93 2.03 6.12
CA PHE A 291 0.36 2.69 4.96
C PHE A 291 -1.12 2.27 4.81
N LEU A 292 -2.01 3.23 4.57
CA LEU A 292 -3.42 2.98 4.30
C LEU A 292 -3.77 3.65 2.98
N GLY A 293 -3.92 2.83 1.94
CA GLY A 293 -4.10 3.25 0.56
C GLY A 293 -5.52 3.06 0.04
N ILE A 294 -5.86 3.81 -1.02
CA ILE A 294 -7.12 3.67 -1.75
C ILE A 294 -6.97 4.12 -3.19
N ASP A 295 -7.83 3.61 -4.08
CA ASP A 295 -8.03 4.14 -5.43
C ASP A 295 -9.10 5.25 -5.43
N GLN A 296 -8.70 6.51 -5.22
CA GLN A 296 -9.57 7.68 -5.34
C GLN A 296 -9.08 8.56 -6.49
N GLU A 297 -9.25 8.07 -7.73
CA GLU A 297 -8.83 8.76 -8.96
C GLU A 297 -9.78 9.93 -9.32
N GLY A 298 -11.04 9.82 -8.90
CA GLY A 298 -12.14 10.68 -9.35
C GLY A 298 -12.88 10.10 -10.55
N GLY A 299 -14.00 10.73 -10.94
CA GLY A 299 -14.85 10.27 -12.02
C GLY A 299 -15.36 8.84 -11.79
N VAL A 300 -15.04 7.93 -12.71
CA VAL A 300 -15.51 6.55 -12.68
C VAL A 300 -14.84 5.67 -11.62
N ILE A 301 -13.67 6.07 -11.08
CA ILE A 301 -12.99 5.36 -9.99
C ILE A 301 -12.96 6.24 -8.75
N GLN A 302 -13.98 6.06 -7.92
CA GLN A 302 -14.14 6.71 -6.62
C GLN A 302 -14.74 5.74 -5.62
N ARG A 303 -14.46 5.97 -4.33
CA ARG A 303 -14.79 5.06 -3.24
C ARG A 303 -15.44 5.74 -2.04
N ILE A 304 -15.27 7.05 -1.84
CA ILE A 304 -15.72 7.76 -0.63
C ILE A 304 -17.20 8.16 -0.73
N PRO A 305 -18.12 7.59 0.07
CA PRO A 305 -19.52 8.00 0.09
C PRO A 305 -19.65 9.40 0.69
N GLY A 306 -20.44 10.26 0.04
CA GLY A 306 -20.67 11.64 0.48
C GLY A 306 -19.48 12.59 0.28
N GLY A 307 -18.35 12.09 -0.21
CA GLY A 307 -17.22 12.91 -0.65
C GLY A 307 -17.52 13.67 -1.93
N THR A 308 -16.57 14.49 -2.35
CA THR A 308 -16.69 15.32 -3.56
C THR A 308 -16.55 14.46 -4.82
N ASN A 309 -17.53 14.48 -5.71
CA ASN A 309 -17.52 13.67 -6.93
C ASN A 309 -16.80 14.42 -8.07
N LEU A 310 -15.48 14.51 -7.95
CA LEU A 310 -14.65 15.17 -8.97
C LEU A 310 -14.88 14.56 -10.37
N PRO A 311 -14.99 15.37 -11.44
CA PRO A 311 -15.35 14.90 -12.79
C PRO A 311 -14.48 13.84 -13.47
N GLY A 312 -13.30 13.52 -12.91
CA GLY A 312 -12.36 12.53 -13.45
C GLY A 312 -11.25 13.13 -14.30
N GLN A 313 -10.25 12.31 -14.63
CA GLN A 313 -9.03 12.79 -15.29
C GLN A 313 -9.27 13.27 -16.73
N MET A 314 -10.09 12.58 -17.53
CA MET A 314 -10.36 13.03 -18.90
C MET A 314 -11.12 14.35 -18.94
N ALA A 315 -12.06 14.56 -18.02
CA ALA A 315 -12.74 15.85 -17.84
C ALA A 315 -11.74 16.96 -17.48
N LEU A 316 -10.83 16.70 -16.52
CA LEU A 316 -9.74 17.62 -16.21
C LEU A 316 -8.88 17.90 -17.44
N GLY A 317 -8.49 16.86 -18.19
CA GLY A 317 -7.75 16.99 -19.44
C GLY A 317 -8.43 17.89 -20.45
N ALA A 318 -9.76 17.78 -20.58
CA ALA A 318 -10.55 18.64 -21.45
C ALA A 318 -10.53 20.12 -21.06
N THR A 319 -10.34 20.42 -19.77
CA THR A 319 -10.13 21.82 -19.33
C THR A 319 -8.76 22.38 -19.73
N GLY A 320 -7.75 21.52 -19.92
CA GLY A 320 -6.35 21.90 -20.14
C GLY A 320 -5.68 22.68 -18.99
N ASP A 321 -6.38 22.86 -17.87
CA ASP A 321 -6.00 23.77 -16.79
C ASP A 321 -5.31 23.05 -15.64
N THR A 322 -3.99 23.22 -15.54
CA THR A 322 -3.19 22.60 -14.48
C THR A 322 -3.53 23.12 -13.09
N THR A 323 -4.05 24.34 -12.95
CA THR A 323 -4.46 24.87 -11.64
C THR A 323 -5.70 24.13 -11.13
N LEU A 324 -6.63 23.76 -12.03
CA LEU A 324 -7.75 22.90 -11.66
C LEU A 324 -7.30 21.49 -11.29
N ALA A 325 -6.37 20.89 -12.04
CA ALA A 325 -5.83 19.56 -11.71
C ALA A 325 -5.09 19.51 -10.37
N GLU A 326 -4.34 20.57 -10.04
CA GLU A 326 -3.68 20.71 -8.74
C GLU A 326 -4.69 20.89 -7.60
N THR A 327 -5.71 21.73 -7.81
CA THR A 327 -6.78 21.94 -6.82
C THR A 327 -7.58 20.66 -6.58
N ALA A 328 -7.91 19.91 -7.64
CA ALA A 328 -8.57 18.61 -7.56
C ALA A 328 -7.72 17.58 -6.77
N GLY A 329 -6.41 17.52 -7.03
CA GLY A 329 -5.50 16.68 -6.24
C GLY A 329 -5.46 17.09 -4.77
N LYS A 330 -5.41 18.39 -4.49
CA LYS A 330 -5.37 18.93 -3.13
C LYS A 330 -6.61 18.57 -2.32
N LEU A 331 -7.80 18.87 -2.84
CA LEU A 331 -9.05 18.59 -2.12
C LEU A 331 -9.28 17.08 -1.92
N THR A 332 -8.87 16.27 -2.91
CA THR A 332 -8.87 14.80 -2.76
C THR A 332 -7.98 14.38 -1.60
N GLY A 333 -6.76 14.93 -1.53
CA GLY A 333 -5.86 14.66 -0.42
C GLY A 333 -6.39 15.14 0.94
N GLU A 334 -7.08 16.27 1.00
CA GLU A 334 -7.70 16.79 2.23
C GLU A 334 -8.79 15.84 2.75
N GLU A 335 -9.68 15.36 1.87
CA GLU A 335 -10.71 14.38 2.23
C GLU A 335 -10.08 13.05 2.66
N LEU A 336 -9.13 12.50 1.90
CA LEU A 336 -8.45 11.25 2.26
C LEU A 336 -7.73 11.35 3.60
N LYS A 337 -7.03 12.46 3.85
CA LYS A 337 -6.32 12.68 5.11
C LYS A 337 -7.27 12.74 6.31
N ALA A 338 -8.43 13.38 6.15
CA ALA A 338 -9.46 13.45 7.18
C ALA A 338 -10.01 12.06 7.54
N LEU A 339 -10.08 11.15 6.56
CA LEU A 339 -10.50 9.76 6.75
C LEU A 339 -9.37 8.85 7.28
N GLY A 340 -8.17 9.38 7.52
CA GLY A 340 -7.01 8.62 8.02
C GLY A 340 -6.27 7.82 6.95
N LEU A 341 -6.57 8.03 5.67
CA LEU A 341 -5.85 7.46 4.54
C LEU A 341 -4.60 8.31 4.24
N ASN A 342 -3.55 7.68 3.75
CA ASN A 342 -2.25 8.34 3.54
C ASN A 342 -1.60 8.04 2.18
N ILE A 343 -2.12 7.09 1.41
CA ILE A 343 -1.76 6.88 0.00
C ILE A 343 -3.01 7.03 -0.87
N ASN A 344 -2.87 7.72 -2.00
CA ASN A 344 -3.81 7.62 -3.11
C ASN A 344 -3.10 6.96 -4.30
N PHE A 345 -3.66 5.89 -4.83
CA PHE A 345 -3.17 5.22 -6.05
C PHE A 345 -3.61 6.00 -7.30
N ALA A 346 -3.19 7.25 -7.35
CA ALA A 346 -3.47 8.24 -8.38
C ALA A 346 -2.36 9.32 -8.38
N PRO A 347 -2.19 10.09 -9.47
CA PRO A 347 -2.93 10.02 -10.72
C PRO A 347 -2.54 8.85 -11.63
N VAL A 348 -3.42 8.55 -12.58
CA VAL A 348 -3.12 7.68 -13.73
C VAL A 348 -2.34 8.51 -14.76
N LEU A 349 -1.13 8.08 -15.09
CA LEU A 349 -0.25 8.73 -16.08
C LEU A 349 -0.24 8.01 -17.44
N ASP A 350 -1.06 6.99 -17.60
CA ASP A 350 -1.24 6.33 -18.90
C ASP A 350 -1.78 7.31 -19.95
N ILE A 351 -1.27 7.20 -21.17
CA ILE A 351 -1.73 7.98 -22.32
C ILE A 351 -2.74 7.13 -23.08
N ASN A 352 -3.98 7.59 -23.15
CA ASN A 352 -5.06 6.86 -23.81
C ASN A 352 -4.98 7.03 -25.33
N SER A 353 -3.92 6.50 -25.95
CA SER A 353 -3.65 6.62 -27.40
C SER A 353 -4.43 5.62 -28.24
N ASN A 354 -4.97 4.56 -27.63
CA ASN A 354 -5.75 3.54 -28.32
C ASN A 354 -7.24 3.65 -27.94
N PRO A 355 -8.13 4.02 -28.88
CA PRO A 355 -9.59 4.05 -28.65
C PRO A 355 -10.20 2.73 -28.20
N ASP A 356 -9.56 1.62 -28.56
CA ASP A 356 -9.99 0.26 -28.23
C ASP A 356 -9.40 -0.26 -26.91
N ASN A 357 -8.67 0.57 -26.15
CA ASN A 357 -8.18 0.21 -24.84
C ASN A 357 -9.34 -0.02 -23.84
N PRO A 358 -9.48 -1.22 -23.26
CA PRO A 358 -10.66 -1.56 -22.47
C PRO A 358 -10.59 -1.14 -20.99
N ILE A 359 -9.49 -0.52 -20.53
CA ILE A 359 -9.20 -0.39 -19.09
C ILE A 359 -8.86 1.03 -18.62
N ILE A 360 -8.21 1.84 -19.45
CA ILE A 360 -7.79 3.21 -19.14
C ILE A 360 -8.92 4.18 -19.51
N GLY A 361 -9.16 4.43 -20.80
CA GLY A 361 -10.25 5.32 -21.24
C GLY A 361 -10.27 6.65 -20.48
N MET A 362 -11.42 6.99 -19.90
CA MET A 362 -11.68 8.21 -19.12
C MET A 362 -10.81 8.35 -17.86
N ARG A 363 -10.10 7.29 -17.46
CA ARG A 363 -9.14 7.34 -16.35
C ARG A 363 -7.87 8.09 -16.75
N SER A 364 -7.55 8.24 -18.04
CA SER A 364 -6.44 9.09 -18.49
C SER A 364 -6.88 10.54 -18.65
N PHE A 365 -5.93 11.48 -18.53
CA PHE A 365 -6.17 12.87 -18.91
C PHE A 365 -6.35 13.05 -20.42
N GLY A 366 -5.89 12.13 -21.27
CA GLY A 366 -6.02 12.26 -22.72
C GLY A 366 -5.08 11.38 -23.52
N SER A 367 -5.01 11.60 -24.84
CA SER A 367 -4.13 10.84 -25.75
C SER A 367 -2.82 11.58 -26.09
N ASN A 368 -2.62 12.80 -25.56
CA ASN A 368 -1.42 13.59 -25.77
C ASN A 368 -0.47 13.52 -24.55
N ALA A 369 0.78 13.11 -24.77
CA ALA A 369 1.77 12.92 -23.71
C ALA A 369 2.08 14.21 -22.92
N ASP A 370 2.13 15.39 -23.56
CA ASP A 370 2.39 16.66 -22.88
C ASP A 370 1.21 17.12 -22.01
N LEU A 371 -0.01 16.89 -22.47
CA LEU A 371 -1.22 17.15 -21.67
C LEU A 371 -1.22 16.25 -20.44
N VAL A 372 -1.08 14.93 -20.62
CA VAL A 372 -1.07 13.96 -19.51
C VAL A 372 0.05 14.28 -18.52
N THR A 373 1.24 14.61 -19.01
CA THR A 373 2.39 14.98 -18.17
C THR A 373 2.08 16.19 -17.29
N ARG A 374 1.66 17.32 -17.88
CA ARG A 374 1.43 18.55 -17.11
C ARG A 374 0.28 18.42 -16.12
N MET A 375 -0.80 17.73 -16.50
CA MET A 375 -1.97 17.51 -15.64
C MET A 375 -1.65 16.53 -14.49
N GLY A 376 -0.95 15.43 -14.79
CA GLY A 376 -0.49 14.47 -13.79
C GLY A 376 0.44 15.11 -12.76
N LEU A 377 1.43 15.89 -13.20
CA LEU A 377 2.32 16.64 -12.30
C LEU A 377 1.57 17.60 -11.38
N ALA A 378 0.54 18.27 -11.90
CA ALA A 378 -0.31 19.15 -11.10
C ALA A 378 -1.08 18.38 -10.02
N THR A 379 -1.71 17.25 -10.37
CA THR A 379 -2.40 16.41 -9.39
C THR A 379 -1.46 15.85 -8.32
N ILE A 380 -0.23 15.44 -8.68
CA ILE A 380 0.80 15.00 -7.72
C ILE A 380 1.12 16.12 -6.71
N ARG A 381 1.32 17.36 -7.19
CA ARG A 381 1.56 18.52 -6.31
C ARG A 381 0.39 18.76 -5.35
N GLY A 382 -0.84 18.66 -5.85
CA GLY A 382 -2.04 18.80 -5.03
C GLY A 382 -2.10 17.78 -3.89
N LEU A 383 -1.96 16.49 -4.19
CA LEU A 383 -1.96 15.43 -3.17
C LEU A 383 -0.86 15.65 -2.12
N ARG A 384 0.33 16.06 -2.56
CA ARG A 384 1.47 16.37 -1.68
C ARG A 384 1.18 17.54 -0.74
N GLN A 385 0.51 18.60 -1.19
CA GLN A 385 0.12 19.74 -0.34
C GLN A 385 -0.77 19.32 0.83
N SER A 386 -1.57 18.27 0.64
CA SER A 386 -2.49 17.72 1.65
C SER A 386 -1.87 16.59 2.48
N ASN A 387 -0.56 16.36 2.32
CA ASN A 387 0.18 15.32 3.03
C ASN A 387 -0.40 13.90 2.80
N VAL A 388 -0.74 13.62 1.53
CA VAL A 388 -1.11 12.30 0.99
C VAL A 388 -0.09 11.91 -0.09
N ILE A 389 0.38 10.67 -0.04
CA ILE A 389 1.35 10.11 -0.98
C ILE A 389 0.65 9.84 -2.31
N ALA A 390 1.21 10.37 -3.40
CA ALA A 390 0.78 10.03 -4.75
C ALA A 390 1.51 8.76 -5.21
N ALA A 391 0.75 7.77 -5.68
CA ALA A 391 1.28 6.58 -6.32
C ALA A 391 0.83 6.55 -7.78
N VAL A 392 1.72 7.01 -8.66
CA VAL A 392 1.42 7.16 -10.09
C VAL A 392 1.42 5.81 -10.80
N LYS A 393 0.55 5.64 -11.81
CA LYS A 393 0.34 4.35 -12.45
C LYS A 393 -0.08 4.46 -13.93
N HIS A 394 0.07 3.42 -14.75
CA HIS A 394 0.65 2.12 -14.42
C HIS A 394 1.94 1.96 -15.24
N PHE A 395 3.10 2.07 -14.60
CA PHE A 395 4.40 2.00 -15.28
C PHE A 395 4.57 0.61 -15.95
N PRO A 396 5.06 0.49 -17.20
CA PRO A 396 5.64 1.54 -18.05
C PRO A 396 4.66 2.22 -19.02
N GLY A 397 3.35 2.07 -18.81
CA GLY A 397 2.27 2.66 -19.62
C GLY A 397 1.29 1.60 -20.13
N HIS A 398 0.01 1.77 -19.79
CA HIS A 398 -1.07 0.81 -20.11
C HIS A 398 -2.01 1.30 -21.23
N GLY A 399 -2.00 2.59 -21.54
CA GLY A 399 -3.04 3.23 -22.35
C GLY A 399 -3.06 2.89 -23.86
N ASP A 400 -2.12 2.08 -24.35
CA ASP A 400 -2.09 1.59 -25.74
C ASP A 400 -2.27 0.06 -25.87
N THR A 401 -2.58 -0.63 -24.76
CA THR A 401 -2.77 -2.09 -24.79
C THR A 401 -4.16 -2.47 -25.32
N LEU A 402 -4.28 -3.65 -25.94
CA LEU A 402 -5.54 -4.22 -26.44
C LEU A 402 -6.16 -5.26 -25.50
N VAL A 403 -5.44 -5.67 -24.47
CA VAL A 403 -5.84 -6.72 -23.54
C VAL A 403 -5.90 -6.13 -22.13
N ASP A 404 -7.00 -6.38 -21.42
CA ASP A 404 -7.10 -6.06 -20.00
C ASP A 404 -6.22 -7.02 -19.19
N SER A 405 -5.32 -6.48 -18.37
CA SER A 405 -4.45 -7.25 -17.45
C SER A 405 -5.24 -8.06 -16.41
N HIS A 406 -6.52 -7.71 -16.15
CA HIS A 406 -7.43 -8.52 -15.35
C HIS A 406 -7.90 -9.79 -16.06
N LEU A 407 -7.77 -9.86 -17.39
CA LEU A 407 -8.29 -10.94 -18.24
C LEU A 407 -7.19 -11.77 -18.92
N GLY A 408 -6.02 -11.18 -19.21
CA GLY A 408 -4.88 -11.85 -19.84
C GLY A 408 -3.61 -10.99 -19.84
N MET A 409 -2.52 -11.46 -20.44
CA MET A 409 -1.24 -10.73 -20.49
C MET A 409 -1.23 -9.64 -21.58
N PRO A 410 -1.20 -8.35 -21.24
CA PRO A 410 -1.03 -7.28 -22.22
C PRO A 410 0.44 -7.17 -22.62
N VAL A 411 0.69 -6.80 -23.87
CA VAL A 411 2.04 -6.61 -24.42
C VAL A 411 2.10 -5.25 -25.11
N LEU A 412 3.12 -4.47 -24.81
CA LEU A 412 3.37 -3.18 -25.45
C LEU A 412 4.55 -3.32 -26.42
N THR A 413 4.26 -3.43 -27.71
CA THR A 413 5.21 -3.87 -28.75
C THR A 413 5.94 -2.74 -29.49
N HIS A 414 5.82 -1.49 -29.01
CA HIS A 414 6.45 -0.33 -29.64
C HIS A 414 7.97 -0.33 -29.52
N ASN A 415 8.63 0.42 -30.40
CA ASN A 415 10.07 0.66 -30.30
C ASN A 415 10.40 1.66 -29.18
N LEU A 416 11.66 1.67 -28.74
CA LEU A 416 12.09 2.49 -27.60
C LEU A 416 11.94 4.01 -27.84
N GLU A 417 12.05 4.47 -29.09
CA GLU A 417 11.85 5.88 -29.43
C GLU A 417 10.40 6.33 -29.17
N ARG A 418 9.43 5.55 -29.65
CA ARG A 418 8.01 5.76 -29.36
C ARG A 418 7.76 5.71 -27.85
N LEU A 419 8.23 4.67 -27.18
CA LEU A 419 8.06 4.47 -25.75
C LEU A 419 8.61 5.64 -24.93
N ASN A 420 9.75 6.21 -25.31
CA ASN A 420 10.33 7.38 -24.65
C ASN A 420 9.55 8.67 -24.89
N SER A 421 9.01 8.86 -26.10
CA SER A 421 8.30 10.08 -26.47
C SER A 421 6.83 10.11 -26.00
N VAL A 422 6.24 8.94 -25.74
CA VAL A 422 4.85 8.79 -25.34
C VAL A 422 4.76 8.15 -23.96
N GLU A 423 4.83 6.82 -23.84
CA GLU A 423 4.43 6.09 -22.63
C GLU A 423 5.30 6.40 -21.40
N LEU A 424 6.61 6.49 -21.55
CA LEU A 424 7.57 6.76 -20.46
C LEU A 424 7.68 8.25 -20.10
N LYS A 425 7.25 9.16 -20.99
CA LYS A 425 7.43 10.60 -20.83
C LYS A 425 6.78 11.16 -19.54
N PRO A 426 5.52 10.85 -19.22
CA PRO A 426 4.92 11.27 -17.96
C PRO A 426 5.64 10.74 -16.72
N PHE A 427 6.15 9.50 -16.77
CA PHE A 427 6.86 8.89 -15.64
C PHE A 427 8.24 9.52 -15.42
N ARG A 428 9.02 9.78 -16.48
CA ARG A 428 10.30 10.52 -16.37
C ARG A 428 10.07 11.89 -15.74
N ALA A 429 9.07 12.63 -16.22
CA ALA A 429 8.74 13.93 -15.66
C ALA A 429 8.29 13.85 -14.19
N ALA A 430 7.53 12.82 -13.80
CA ALA A 430 7.15 12.59 -12.40
C ALA A 430 8.36 12.31 -11.50
N ILE A 431 9.32 11.52 -11.97
CA ILE A 431 10.58 11.24 -11.26
C ILE A 431 11.41 12.51 -11.08
N GLU A 432 11.59 13.28 -12.14
CA GLU A 432 12.29 14.59 -12.12
C GLU A 432 11.64 15.59 -11.13
N ASN A 433 10.34 15.42 -10.86
CA ASN A 433 9.58 16.23 -9.91
C ASN A 433 9.37 15.53 -8.54
N GLY A 434 10.16 14.49 -8.25
CA GLY A 434 10.23 13.84 -6.95
C GLY A 434 8.96 13.08 -6.55
N VAL A 435 8.30 12.40 -7.49
CA VAL A 435 7.17 11.50 -7.18
C VAL A 435 7.57 10.45 -6.15
N GLU A 436 6.69 10.20 -5.20
CA GLU A 436 6.96 9.36 -4.03
C GLU A 436 6.88 7.85 -4.33
N MET A 437 5.89 7.46 -5.13
CA MET A 437 5.58 6.06 -5.40
C MET A 437 5.19 5.87 -6.87
N ILE A 438 5.68 4.80 -7.49
CA ILE A 438 5.33 4.37 -8.85
C ILE A 438 4.78 2.95 -8.75
N MET A 439 3.56 2.76 -9.27
CA MET A 439 2.95 1.45 -9.42
C MET A 439 3.31 0.86 -10.77
N THR A 440 3.93 -0.32 -10.76
CA THR A 440 4.26 -1.08 -11.97
C THR A 440 3.13 -2.03 -12.36
N ALA A 441 2.81 -2.07 -13.65
CA ALA A 441 1.75 -2.87 -14.25
C ALA A 441 2.22 -4.29 -14.60
N HIS A 442 1.25 -5.20 -14.75
CA HIS A 442 1.48 -6.54 -15.30
C HIS A 442 1.43 -6.52 -16.84
N ILE A 443 2.35 -5.78 -17.47
CA ILE A 443 2.42 -5.61 -18.93
C ILE A 443 3.79 -6.06 -19.42
N ALA A 444 3.84 -6.90 -20.44
CA ALA A 444 5.10 -7.27 -21.08
C ALA A 444 5.67 -6.09 -21.89
N PHE A 445 6.98 -5.87 -21.79
CA PHE A 445 7.67 -4.71 -22.36
C PHE A 445 8.90 -5.14 -23.21
N PRO A 446 8.69 -5.79 -24.37
CA PRO A 446 9.74 -6.47 -25.14
C PRO A 446 10.88 -5.58 -25.63
N ALA A 447 10.67 -4.27 -25.73
CA ALA A 447 11.71 -3.31 -26.10
C ALA A 447 12.87 -3.25 -25.08
N ILE A 448 12.62 -3.64 -23.83
CA ILE A 448 13.61 -3.72 -22.75
C ILE A 448 13.85 -5.16 -22.32
N ASP A 449 12.77 -5.94 -22.17
CA ASP A 449 12.88 -7.34 -21.76
C ASP A 449 11.95 -8.25 -22.55
N ASN A 450 12.56 -9.09 -23.36
CA ASN A 450 11.90 -10.08 -24.21
C ASN A 450 11.98 -11.51 -23.63
N GLU A 451 12.34 -11.66 -22.35
CA GLU A 451 12.33 -12.95 -21.68
C GLU A 451 10.92 -13.58 -21.71
N HIS A 452 10.87 -14.88 -21.97
CA HIS A 452 9.66 -15.69 -21.87
C HIS A 452 9.89 -16.82 -20.86
N VAL A 453 8.83 -17.16 -20.13
CA VAL A 453 8.79 -18.31 -19.23
C VAL A 453 7.70 -19.29 -19.65
N ILE A 454 7.73 -20.51 -19.10
CA ILE A 454 6.68 -21.49 -19.31
C ILE A 454 5.50 -21.17 -18.39
N SER A 455 4.37 -20.85 -19.01
CA SER A 455 3.07 -20.60 -18.38
C SER A 455 2.60 -21.83 -17.60
N LEU A 456 2.28 -21.68 -16.31
CA LEU A 456 1.69 -22.74 -15.50
C LEU A 456 0.24 -23.07 -15.89
N LYS A 457 -0.45 -22.16 -16.59
CA LYS A 457 -1.82 -22.35 -17.06
C LYS A 457 -1.93 -23.47 -18.10
N ASP A 458 -1.02 -23.49 -19.08
CA ASP A 458 -1.17 -24.26 -20.32
C ASP A 458 0.16 -24.76 -20.91
N GLY A 459 1.30 -24.50 -20.26
CA GLY A 459 2.62 -24.92 -20.72
C GLY A 459 3.18 -24.12 -21.91
N SER A 460 2.47 -23.07 -22.35
CA SER A 460 2.93 -22.19 -23.44
C SER A 460 4.04 -21.24 -22.99
N GLY A 461 4.78 -20.65 -23.94
CA GLY A 461 5.70 -19.56 -23.64
C GLY A 461 4.94 -18.24 -23.45
N VAL A 462 5.13 -17.58 -22.31
CA VAL A 462 4.53 -16.27 -22.01
C VAL A 462 5.63 -15.26 -21.66
N ALA A 463 5.52 -14.04 -22.19
CA ALA A 463 6.46 -12.97 -21.88
C ALA A 463 6.38 -12.56 -20.41
N ILE A 464 7.51 -12.18 -19.82
CA ILE A 464 7.50 -11.64 -18.46
C ILE A 464 6.94 -10.20 -18.45
N PRO A 465 6.06 -9.86 -17.51
CA PRO A 465 5.60 -8.49 -17.36
C PRO A 465 6.64 -7.62 -16.64
N ALA A 466 6.52 -6.30 -16.80
CA ALA A 466 7.36 -5.27 -16.17
C ALA A 466 7.54 -5.51 -14.65
N THR A 467 6.46 -5.84 -13.94
CA THR A 467 6.47 -6.20 -12.51
C THR A 467 7.44 -7.32 -12.12
N LEU A 468 7.78 -8.23 -13.05
CA LEU A 468 8.65 -9.38 -12.81
C LEU A 468 10.01 -9.27 -13.51
N SER A 469 10.30 -8.13 -14.15
CA SER A 469 11.50 -7.91 -14.95
C SER A 469 12.49 -7.01 -14.21
N HIS A 470 13.64 -7.59 -13.85
CA HIS A 470 14.78 -6.84 -13.31
C HIS A 470 15.30 -5.80 -14.32
N LYS A 471 15.26 -6.09 -15.63
CA LYS A 471 15.70 -5.12 -16.65
C LYS A 471 14.78 -3.91 -16.72
N VAL A 472 13.48 -4.08 -16.47
CA VAL A 472 12.53 -2.98 -16.47
C VAL A 472 12.57 -2.22 -15.15
N LEU A 473 12.53 -2.90 -13.99
CA LEU A 473 12.46 -2.21 -12.70
C LEU A 473 13.82 -1.68 -12.23
N ASN A 474 14.87 -2.50 -12.22
CA ASN A 474 16.20 -2.02 -11.85
C ASN A 474 16.90 -1.34 -13.02
N GLY A 475 16.97 -1.96 -14.20
CA GLY A 475 17.68 -1.39 -15.36
C GLY A 475 17.08 -0.08 -15.87
N LEU A 476 15.82 -0.10 -16.31
CA LEU A 476 15.17 1.10 -16.84
C LEU A 476 14.76 2.07 -15.72
N LEU A 477 13.99 1.62 -14.73
CA LEU A 477 13.37 2.55 -13.77
C LEU A 477 14.36 3.06 -12.69
N ARG A 478 15.14 2.18 -12.03
CA ARG A 478 16.12 2.62 -11.02
C ARG A 478 17.36 3.26 -11.65
N GLU A 479 18.02 2.57 -12.58
CA GLU A 479 19.32 2.99 -13.10
C GLU A 479 19.19 4.07 -14.19
N GLU A 480 18.47 3.79 -15.29
CA GLU A 480 18.39 4.73 -16.42
C GLU A 480 17.54 5.97 -16.11
N MET A 481 16.39 5.80 -15.46
CA MET A 481 15.48 6.90 -15.10
C MET A 481 15.84 7.55 -13.75
N GLY A 482 16.75 6.96 -12.97
CA GLY A 482 17.21 7.52 -11.69
C GLY A 482 16.15 7.54 -10.59
N TYR A 483 15.17 6.64 -10.61
CA TYR A 483 14.11 6.65 -9.62
C TYR A 483 14.57 6.11 -8.25
N GLU A 484 14.43 6.91 -7.20
CA GLU A 484 14.81 6.54 -5.82
C GLU A 484 13.63 6.26 -4.88
N GLY A 485 12.39 6.57 -5.30
CA GLY A 485 11.17 6.40 -4.49
C GLY A 485 10.69 4.95 -4.35
N LEU A 486 9.45 4.71 -3.92
CA LEU A 486 8.93 3.34 -3.78
C LEU A 486 8.37 2.78 -5.09
N ILE A 487 8.72 1.54 -5.42
CA ILE A 487 8.10 0.74 -6.46
C ILE A 487 7.09 -0.19 -5.79
N ILE A 488 5.81 -0.02 -6.13
CA ILE A 488 4.73 -0.90 -5.70
C ILE A 488 4.21 -1.69 -6.90
N SER A 489 3.81 -2.95 -6.71
CA SER A 489 3.15 -3.69 -7.78
C SER A 489 1.70 -3.24 -7.98
N ASP A 490 1.14 -3.51 -9.17
CA ASP A 490 -0.31 -3.68 -9.31
C ASP A 490 -0.77 -4.96 -8.59
N ALA A 491 -2.09 -5.20 -8.54
CA ALA A 491 -2.67 -6.28 -7.75
C ALA A 491 -2.23 -7.68 -8.25
N PHE A 492 -1.53 -8.44 -7.40
CA PHE A 492 -1.08 -9.81 -7.71
C PHE A 492 -2.22 -10.82 -7.96
N THR A 493 -3.44 -10.48 -7.55
CA THR A 493 -4.65 -11.25 -7.87
C THR A 493 -5.06 -11.20 -9.35
N MET A 494 -4.46 -10.32 -10.16
CA MET A 494 -4.79 -10.18 -11.59
C MET A 494 -4.30 -11.37 -12.43
N LYS A 495 -5.11 -11.78 -13.42
CA LYS A 495 -4.89 -12.99 -14.21
C LYS A 495 -3.59 -13.00 -15.00
N ALA A 496 -3.10 -11.83 -15.44
CA ALA A 496 -1.81 -11.70 -16.11
C ALA A 496 -0.65 -12.30 -15.30
N ILE A 497 -0.73 -12.30 -13.96
CA ILE A 497 0.25 -12.97 -13.09
C ILE A 497 -0.29 -14.29 -12.57
N ALA A 498 -1.47 -14.26 -11.96
CA ALA A 498 -2.00 -15.35 -11.15
C ALA A 498 -2.12 -16.69 -11.88
N GLU A 499 -2.43 -16.67 -13.18
CA GLU A 499 -2.60 -17.90 -13.98
C GLU A 499 -1.27 -18.45 -14.51
N HIS A 500 -0.23 -17.63 -14.63
CA HIS A 500 0.96 -17.95 -15.45
C HIS A 500 2.22 -18.30 -14.66
N PHE A 501 2.47 -17.66 -13.51
CA PHE A 501 3.79 -17.71 -12.85
C PHE A 501 3.81 -18.55 -11.56
N GLY A 502 2.64 -18.81 -10.99
CA GLY A 502 2.51 -19.38 -9.65
C GLY A 502 2.82 -18.34 -8.58
N GLU A 503 1.96 -18.24 -7.56
CA GLU A 503 1.97 -17.12 -6.62
C GLU A 503 3.31 -16.89 -5.94
N ASN A 504 3.82 -17.90 -5.24
CA ASN A 504 5.06 -17.78 -4.44
C ASN A 504 6.26 -17.38 -5.31
N LYS A 505 6.39 -17.99 -6.50
CA LYS A 505 7.48 -17.67 -7.44
C LYS A 505 7.33 -16.27 -8.03
N ALA A 506 6.11 -15.82 -8.31
CA ALA A 506 5.87 -14.47 -8.80
C ALA A 506 6.25 -13.42 -7.75
N VAL A 507 5.90 -13.64 -6.48
CA VAL A 507 6.22 -12.74 -5.38
C VAL A 507 7.74 -12.64 -5.16
N GLU A 508 8.43 -13.79 -5.07
CA GLU A 508 9.90 -13.84 -4.94
C GLU A 508 10.58 -13.12 -6.11
N ARG A 509 10.12 -13.37 -7.34
CA ARG A 509 10.67 -12.77 -8.56
C ARG A 509 10.43 -11.27 -8.61
N ALA A 510 9.28 -10.77 -8.18
CA ALA A 510 8.98 -9.34 -8.17
C ALA A 510 9.88 -8.58 -7.21
N VAL A 511 10.06 -9.09 -5.99
CA VAL A 511 10.98 -8.51 -5.01
C VAL A 511 12.41 -8.53 -5.55
N SER A 512 12.84 -9.66 -6.12
CA SER A 512 14.15 -9.78 -6.76
C SER A 512 14.34 -8.83 -7.95
N ALA A 513 13.26 -8.50 -8.67
CA ALA A 513 13.29 -7.57 -9.79
C ALA A 513 13.39 -6.10 -9.35
N GLY A 514 13.00 -5.76 -8.12
CA GLY A 514 13.08 -4.41 -7.56
C GLY A 514 11.77 -3.84 -7.00
N VAL A 515 10.72 -4.65 -6.84
CA VAL A 515 9.48 -4.22 -6.15
C VAL A 515 9.75 -4.05 -4.66
N ASP A 516 9.47 -2.87 -4.11
CA ASP A 516 9.57 -2.60 -2.66
C ASP A 516 8.31 -3.04 -1.90
N ILE A 517 7.12 -2.94 -2.53
CA ILE A 517 5.84 -3.36 -1.91
C ILE A 517 5.03 -4.24 -2.88
N VAL A 518 4.64 -5.43 -2.42
CA VAL A 518 3.72 -6.34 -3.11
C VAL A 518 2.29 -6.02 -2.69
N LEU A 519 1.51 -5.53 -3.66
CA LEU A 519 0.12 -5.13 -3.49
C LEU A 519 -0.83 -6.31 -3.78
N ILE A 520 -1.74 -6.59 -2.84
CA ILE A 520 -2.79 -7.60 -2.96
C ILE A 520 -2.23 -8.96 -3.44
N PRO A 521 -1.32 -9.60 -2.67
CA PRO A 521 -1.04 -11.04 -2.87
C PRO A 521 -2.34 -11.84 -2.76
N GLN A 522 -2.44 -13.00 -3.40
CA GLN A 522 -3.68 -13.81 -3.29
C GLN A 522 -3.84 -14.38 -1.88
N ASP A 523 -2.74 -14.88 -1.32
CA ASP A 523 -2.57 -15.30 0.06
C ASP A 523 -1.40 -14.54 0.68
N SER A 524 -1.74 -13.51 1.47
CA SER A 524 -0.76 -12.68 2.19
C SER A 524 0.15 -13.48 3.12
N ALA A 525 -0.36 -14.53 3.78
CA ALA A 525 0.43 -15.33 4.71
C ALA A 525 1.43 -16.21 3.96
N ALA A 526 0.99 -16.83 2.86
CA ALA A 526 1.87 -17.62 2.00
C ALA A 526 2.95 -16.76 1.32
N ALA A 527 2.59 -15.55 0.87
CA ALA A 527 3.53 -14.60 0.30
C ALA A 527 4.58 -14.15 1.33
N HIS A 528 4.15 -13.82 2.55
CA HIS A 528 5.03 -13.49 3.67
C HIS A 528 6.03 -14.62 3.95
N GLN A 529 5.54 -15.84 4.19
CA GLN A 529 6.40 -16.98 4.50
C GLN A 529 7.36 -17.31 3.36
N THR A 530 6.91 -17.18 2.11
CA THR A 530 7.76 -17.40 0.93
C THR A 530 8.93 -16.43 0.92
N LEU A 531 8.67 -15.14 1.14
CA LEU A 531 9.73 -14.13 1.16
C LEU A 531 10.67 -14.29 2.35
N VAL A 532 10.15 -14.62 3.54
CA VAL A 532 10.99 -14.94 4.71
C VAL A 532 11.94 -16.09 4.38
N ASN A 533 11.41 -17.21 3.85
CA ASN A 533 12.22 -18.37 3.48
C ASN A 533 13.24 -18.04 2.39
N ALA A 534 12.87 -17.21 1.41
CA ALA A 534 13.76 -16.81 0.32
C ALA A 534 14.93 -15.95 0.83
N VAL A 535 14.70 -15.11 1.83
CA VAL A 535 15.75 -14.29 2.47
C VAL A 535 16.65 -15.13 3.36
N GLU A 536 16.07 -15.95 4.25
CA GLU A 536 16.83 -16.84 5.14
C GLU A 536 17.63 -17.89 4.34
N GLY A 537 17.10 -18.36 3.22
CA GLY A 537 17.78 -19.26 2.29
C GLY A 537 18.81 -18.60 1.38
N GLY A 538 18.89 -17.26 1.38
CA GLY A 538 19.83 -16.48 0.56
C GLY A 538 19.47 -16.35 -0.92
N THR A 539 18.28 -16.78 -1.34
CA THR A 539 17.77 -16.57 -2.71
C THR A 539 17.51 -15.09 -2.96
N ILE A 540 16.96 -14.39 -1.98
CA ILE A 540 16.87 -12.92 -1.95
C ILE A 540 17.92 -12.41 -0.96
N PRO A 541 18.91 -11.60 -1.39
CA PRO A 541 19.85 -10.99 -0.47
C PRO A 541 19.15 -10.10 0.55
N ILE A 542 19.56 -10.17 1.83
CA ILE A 542 18.98 -9.35 2.90
C ILE A 542 19.15 -7.84 2.60
N GLU A 543 20.19 -7.46 1.88
CA GLU A 543 20.45 -6.08 1.46
C GLU A 543 19.35 -5.53 0.54
N THR A 544 18.75 -6.40 -0.30
CA THR A 544 17.62 -6.04 -1.16
C THR A 544 16.42 -5.65 -0.30
N VAL A 545 16.08 -6.48 0.69
CA VAL A 545 14.98 -6.22 1.63
C VAL A 545 15.28 -4.99 2.49
N HIS A 546 16.51 -4.87 3.01
CA HIS A 546 16.94 -3.73 3.81
C HIS A 546 16.77 -2.40 3.05
N ALA A 547 17.18 -2.34 1.78
CA ALA A 547 17.02 -1.15 0.96
C ALA A 547 15.54 -0.78 0.75
N SER A 548 14.68 -1.75 0.49
CA SER A 548 13.24 -1.55 0.34
C SER A 548 12.59 -1.04 1.63
N VAL A 549 12.87 -1.71 2.76
CA VAL A 549 12.34 -1.32 4.08
C VAL A 549 12.81 0.08 4.47
N LYS A 550 14.06 0.43 4.19
CA LYS A 550 14.57 1.78 4.45
C LYS A 550 13.77 2.85 3.70
N ARG A 551 13.54 2.68 2.39
CA ARG A 551 12.69 3.61 1.61
C ARG A 551 11.27 3.69 2.18
N ILE A 552 10.72 2.56 2.63
CA ILE A 552 9.38 2.49 3.24
C ILE A 552 9.33 3.34 4.51
N LEU A 553 10.28 3.14 5.43
CA LEU A 553 10.36 3.88 6.69
C LEU A 553 10.63 5.37 6.48
N GLU A 554 11.51 5.71 5.54
CA GLU A 554 11.79 7.09 5.14
C GLU A 554 10.55 7.78 4.59
N LEU A 555 9.76 7.13 3.73
CA LEU A 555 8.53 7.70 3.20
C LEU A 555 7.44 7.84 4.28
N LYS A 556 7.29 6.83 5.16
CA LYS A 556 6.40 6.93 6.34
C LYS A 556 6.78 8.12 7.22
N SER A 557 8.07 8.36 7.43
CA SER A 557 8.56 9.52 8.18
C SER A 557 8.34 10.84 7.46
N LYS A 558 8.63 10.93 6.16
CA LYS A 558 8.44 12.12 5.31
C LYS A 558 7.00 12.64 5.40
N TYR A 559 6.02 11.73 5.42
CA TYR A 559 4.60 12.07 5.54
C TYR A 559 4.08 12.15 6.98
N GLY A 560 4.98 12.03 7.96
CA GLY A 560 4.71 12.24 9.38
C GLY A 560 3.89 11.14 10.04
N LEU A 561 3.94 9.90 9.53
CA LEU A 561 3.15 8.80 10.08
C LEU A 561 3.61 8.38 11.48
N PHE A 562 4.90 8.57 11.82
CA PHE A 562 5.43 8.36 13.17
C PHE A 562 5.06 9.47 14.17
N LYS A 563 4.43 10.56 13.72
CA LYS A 563 3.98 11.62 14.62
C LYS A 563 2.76 11.16 15.39
N ARG A 564 2.60 11.66 16.62
CA ARG A 564 1.44 11.35 17.46
C ARG A 564 0.14 11.68 16.71
N SER A 565 -0.67 10.65 16.47
CA SER A 565 -1.99 10.77 15.82
C SER A 565 -2.96 11.57 16.68
N GLU A 566 -3.82 12.37 16.04
CA GLU A 566 -4.93 13.06 16.71
C GLU A 566 -5.91 12.06 17.34
N SER A 567 -6.60 12.47 18.40
CA SER A 567 -7.65 11.63 19.00
C SER A 567 -8.79 11.37 18.01
N LEU A 568 -9.41 10.19 18.10
CA LEU A 568 -10.55 9.83 17.26
C LEU A 568 -11.68 10.87 17.34
N SER A 569 -11.97 11.38 18.54
CA SER A 569 -12.99 12.42 18.75
C SER A 569 -12.73 13.68 17.93
N HIS A 570 -11.47 14.12 17.83
CA HIS A 570 -11.10 15.29 17.06
C HIS A 570 -11.20 15.02 15.55
N LYS A 571 -10.74 13.84 15.09
CA LYS A 571 -10.88 13.43 13.68
C LYS A 571 -12.34 13.43 13.24
N LEU A 572 -13.22 12.82 14.04
CA LEU A 572 -14.65 12.72 13.76
C LEU A 572 -15.37 14.08 13.76
N ALA A 573 -14.85 15.08 14.47
CA ALA A 573 -15.41 16.43 14.48
C ALA A 573 -15.08 17.21 13.19
N LYS A 574 -13.91 16.97 12.59
CA LYS A 574 -13.46 17.64 11.35
C LYS A 574 -14.19 17.14 10.09
N LEU A 575 -14.80 15.96 10.12
CA LEU A 575 -15.40 15.37 8.92
C LEU A 575 -16.46 16.28 8.28
N ASN A 576 -17.31 16.91 9.07
CA ASN A 576 -18.41 17.75 8.57
C ASN A 576 -17.94 19.04 7.86
N THR A 577 -16.70 19.46 8.09
CA THR A 577 -16.12 20.67 7.48
C THR A 577 -15.25 20.37 6.27
N VAL A 578 -14.87 19.10 6.06
CA VAL A 578 -13.91 18.69 5.02
C VAL A 578 -14.59 17.84 3.96
N ILE A 579 -15.34 16.80 4.35
CA ILE A 579 -15.88 15.85 3.38
C ILE A 579 -17.06 16.47 2.63
N GLY A 580 -16.92 16.62 1.32
CA GLY A 580 -17.98 17.17 0.47
C GLY A 580 -18.37 18.60 0.84
N SER A 581 -17.39 19.41 1.28
CA SER A 581 -17.58 20.82 1.65
C SER A 581 -18.10 21.67 0.48
N GLU A 582 -18.68 22.83 0.77
CA GLU A 582 -19.18 23.74 -0.27
C GLU A 582 -18.03 24.23 -1.18
N GLU A 583 -16.85 24.47 -0.60
CA GLU A 583 -15.64 24.81 -1.33
C GLU A 583 -15.25 23.71 -2.32
N HIS A 584 -15.26 22.44 -1.90
CA HIS A 584 -14.94 21.32 -2.78
C HIS A 584 -15.99 21.15 -3.89
N ARG A 585 -17.28 21.25 -3.54
CA ARG A 585 -18.39 21.16 -4.51
C ARG A 585 -18.39 22.27 -5.56
N THR A 586 -17.91 23.45 -5.18
CA THR A 586 -17.71 24.57 -6.11
C THR A 586 -16.63 24.24 -7.14
N VAL A 587 -15.52 23.65 -6.70
CA VAL A 587 -14.44 23.20 -7.61
C VAL A 587 -14.91 22.06 -8.51
N GLU A 588 -15.59 21.07 -7.94
CA GLU A 588 -16.24 19.97 -8.66
C GLU A 588 -17.14 20.48 -9.81
N THR A 589 -18.03 21.43 -9.50
CA THR A 589 -18.93 22.04 -10.50
C THR A 589 -18.14 22.82 -11.55
N ASN A 590 -17.15 23.61 -11.14
CA ASN A 590 -16.33 24.40 -12.05
C ASN A 590 -15.56 23.52 -13.05
N ILE A 591 -14.96 22.42 -12.59
CA ILE A 591 -14.30 21.45 -13.47
C ILE A 591 -15.30 20.86 -14.45
N ALA A 592 -16.48 20.45 -13.99
CA ALA A 592 -17.49 19.83 -14.83
C ALA A 592 -17.98 20.77 -15.94
N GLU A 593 -18.28 22.02 -15.59
CA GLU A 593 -18.73 23.05 -16.55
C GLU A 593 -17.64 23.39 -17.57
N ARG A 594 -16.39 23.56 -17.13
CA ARG A 594 -15.26 23.87 -18.02
C ARG A 594 -14.82 22.69 -18.88
N ALA A 595 -15.13 21.46 -18.47
CA ALA A 595 -14.78 20.26 -19.21
C ALA A 595 -15.71 20.03 -20.40
N VAL A 596 -16.98 20.47 -20.36
CA VAL A 596 -17.94 20.18 -21.43
C VAL A 596 -17.39 20.64 -22.79
N THR A 597 -17.31 19.70 -23.73
CA THR A 597 -16.65 19.88 -25.02
C THR A 597 -17.66 19.72 -26.15
N LEU A 598 -17.67 20.68 -27.07
CA LEU A 598 -18.45 20.59 -28.30
C LEU A 598 -17.76 19.63 -29.27
N LEU A 599 -18.46 18.55 -29.66
CA LEU A 599 -17.95 17.55 -30.60
C LEU A 599 -18.42 17.80 -32.03
N SER A 600 -19.66 18.28 -32.19
CA SER A 600 -20.24 18.65 -33.47
C SER A 600 -21.36 19.67 -33.28
N SER A 601 -21.60 20.50 -34.29
CA SER A 601 -22.64 21.52 -34.32
C SER A 601 -23.05 21.88 -35.74
N ARG A 602 -24.34 22.18 -35.94
CA ARG A 602 -24.90 22.67 -37.21
C ARG A 602 -24.43 24.07 -37.56
N ASP A 603 -24.29 24.94 -36.56
CA ASP A 603 -23.84 26.33 -36.73
C ASP A 603 -22.33 26.50 -36.50
N GLY A 604 -21.67 25.44 -36.02
CA GLY A 604 -20.24 25.40 -35.73
C GLY A 604 -19.87 26.06 -34.40
N VAL A 605 -20.84 26.54 -33.61
CA VAL A 605 -20.61 27.36 -32.41
C VAL A 605 -21.17 26.70 -31.15
N GLN A 606 -22.36 26.09 -31.24
CA GLN A 606 -23.07 25.56 -30.08
C GLN A 606 -23.85 24.27 -30.43
N PRO A 607 -24.15 23.40 -29.46
CA PRO A 607 -25.07 22.30 -29.72
C PRO A 607 -26.48 22.86 -30.01
N ASP A 608 -27.31 22.08 -30.70
CA ASP A 608 -28.72 22.40 -30.89
C ASP A 608 -29.36 22.72 -29.52
N GLN A 609 -30.05 23.86 -29.41
CA GLN A 609 -30.60 24.33 -28.15
C GLN A 609 -32.05 23.86 -27.94
N LEU A 610 -32.41 23.66 -26.67
CA LEU A 610 -33.79 23.45 -26.25
C LEU A 610 -34.58 24.76 -26.29
N HIS A 611 -35.81 24.68 -26.79
CA HIS A 611 -36.73 25.82 -26.86
C HIS A 611 -37.90 25.65 -25.90
N GLN A 612 -38.58 26.77 -25.63
CA GLN A 612 -39.75 26.79 -24.77
C GLN A 612 -40.87 25.90 -25.35
N GLY A 613 -41.41 25.01 -24.53
CA GLY A 613 -42.53 24.13 -24.87
C GLY A 613 -42.16 22.86 -25.63
N ASP A 614 -40.87 22.62 -25.92
CA ASP A 614 -40.40 21.44 -26.65
C ASP A 614 -40.88 20.14 -25.97
N ARG A 615 -41.32 19.18 -26.79
CA ARG A 615 -41.43 17.77 -26.43
C ARG A 615 -40.05 17.13 -26.56
N VAL A 616 -39.41 16.88 -25.43
CA VAL A 616 -38.07 16.30 -25.34
C VAL A 616 -38.16 14.80 -25.08
N VAL A 617 -37.51 14.00 -25.94
CA VAL A 617 -37.32 12.57 -25.69
C VAL A 617 -35.88 12.32 -25.29
N ILE A 618 -35.66 11.69 -24.13
CA ILE A 618 -34.34 11.31 -23.63
C ILE A 618 -34.14 9.84 -23.91
N VAL A 619 -33.17 9.53 -24.77
CA VAL A 619 -32.86 8.17 -25.22
C VAL A 619 -31.52 7.76 -24.62
N ALA A 620 -31.48 6.67 -23.86
CA ALA A 620 -30.23 6.15 -23.29
C ALA A 620 -30.18 4.62 -23.40
N ALA A 621 -28.98 4.03 -23.20
CA ALA A 621 -28.83 2.57 -23.17
C ALA A 621 -29.51 1.91 -21.95
N GLU A 622 -29.62 2.65 -20.84
CA GLU A 622 -30.22 2.18 -19.58
C GLU A 622 -31.33 3.13 -19.12
N GLU A 623 -32.44 2.57 -18.63
CA GLU A 623 -33.60 3.35 -18.19
C GLU A 623 -33.27 4.28 -17.02
N GLU A 624 -32.44 3.83 -16.07
CA GLU A 624 -32.05 4.62 -14.91
C GLU A 624 -31.22 5.86 -15.31
N GLN A 625 -30.34 5.72 -16.31
CA GLN A 625 -29.61 6.85 -16.86
C GLN A 625 -30.56 7.87 -17.52
N ALA A 626 -31.55 7.41 -18.27
CA ALA A 626 -32.55 8.29 -18.88
C ALA A 626 -33.39 9.02 -17.83
N LYS A 627 -33.83 8.34 -16.76
CA LYS A 627 -34.54 8.94 -15.63
C LYS A 627 -33.70 10.00 -14.91
N GLN A 628 -32.42 9.72 -14.70
CA GLN A 628 -31.51 10.67 -14.07
C GLN A 628 -31.38 11.95 -14.91
N LEU A 629 -31.13 11.82 -16.21
CA LEU A 629 -31.06 12.96 -17.13
C LEU A 629 -32.39 13.71 -17.20
N GLU A 630 -33.53 13.01 -17.17
CA GLU A 630 -34.86 13.63 -17.17
C GLU A 630 -35.08 14.49 -15.93
N LYS A 631 -34.70 13.97 -14.75
CA LYS A 631 -34.80 14.71 -13.49
C LYS A 631 -33.93 15.97 -13.53
N GLN A 632 -32.69 15.85 -13.99
CA GLN A 632 -31.77 16.98 -14.12
C GLN A 632 -32.27 18.02 -15.12
N LEU A 633 -32.80 17.57 -16.26
CA LEU A 633 -33.39 18.42 -17.27
C LEU A 633 -34.55 19.23 -16.68
N LYS A 634 -35.52 18.57 -16.02
CA LYS A 634 -36.65 19.25 -15.37
C LYS A 634 -36.19 20.32 -14.38
N GLN A 635 -35.19 20.01 -13.55
CA GLN A 635 -34.63 20.96 -12.60
C GLN A 635 -33.95 22.15 -13.29
N ALA A 636 -33.21 21.90 -14.36
CA ALA A 636 -32.51 22.93 -15.10
C ALA A 636 -33.45 23.79 -15.97
N SER A 637 -34.57 23.23 -16.43
CA SER A 637 -35.46 23.82 -17.44
C SER A 637 -36.78 24.38 -16.88
N ASN A 638 -36.85 24.74 -15.59
CA ASN A 638 -38.08 25.23 -14.95
C ASN A 638 -38.76 26.39 -15.72
N SER A 639 -37.97 27.23 -16.41
CA SER A 639 -38.47 28.35 -17.23
C SER A 639 -38.96 27.94 -18.63
N LEU A 640 -38.60 26.76 -19.12
CA LEU A 640 -38.85 26.34 -20.51
C LEU A 640 -40.16 25.56 -20.70
N SER A 641 -40.85 25.16 -19.62
CA SER A 641 -42.12 24.41 -19.70
C SER A 641 -42.08 23.16 -20.62
N LEU A 642 -40.97 22.40 -20.55
CA LEU A 642 -40.74 21.23 -21.41
C LEU A 642 -41.71 20.08 -21.10
N LYS A 643 -42.04 19.28 -22.12
CA LYS A 643 -42.69 17.97 -21.96
C LYS A 643 -41.66 16.88 -22.16
N THR A 644 -41.36 16.08 -21.15
CA THR A 644 -40.31 15.07 -21.23
C THR A 644 -40.87 13.65 -21.30
N GLU A 645 -40.18 12.80 -22.04
CA GLU A 645 -40.40 11.35 -22.11
C GLU A 645 -39.05 10.65 -22.16
N ILE A 646 -38.95 9.45 -21.56
CA ILE A 646 -37.73 8.63 -21.62
C ILE A 646 -37.92 7.44 -22.56
N SER A 647 -36.83 7.00 -23.18
CA SER A 647 -36.79 5.79 -23.98
C SER A 647 -35.45 5.08 -23.86
N VAL A 648 -35.45 3.77 -24.09
CA VAL A 648 -34.26 2.93 -24.03
C VAL A 648 -33.86 2.50 -25.44
N ILE A 649 -32.59 2.62 -25.79
CA ILE A 649 -32.07 2.27 -27.11
C ILE A 649 -32.42 0.83 -27.49
N GLY A 650 -32.81 0.64 -28.75
CA GLY A 650 -33.14 -0.67 -29.32
C GLY A 650 -34.53 -1.20 -28.95
N GLN A 651 -35.33 -0.47 -28.15
CA GLN A 651 -36.71 -0.86 -27.90
C GLN A 651 -37.65 -0.42 -29.04
N GLY A 652 -38.66 -1.25 -29.35
CA GLY A 652 -39.54 -1.05 -30.51
C GLY A 652 -40.34 0.27 -30.51
N LYS A 653 -40.52 0.91 -29.35
CA LYS A 653 -41.22 2.20 -29.23
C LYS A 653 -40.31 3.42 -29.42
N THR A 654 -38.99 3.26 -29.41
CA THR A 654 -38.03 4.37 -29.42
C THR A 654 -38.13 5.20 -30.69
N ASN A 655 -38.20 4.54 -31.85
CA ASN A 655 -38.34 5.23 -33.15
C ASN A 655 -39.62 6.05 -33.22
N GLU A 656 -40.73 5.55 -32.65
CA GLU A 656 -42.02 6.25 -32.65
C GLU A 656 -42.01 7.45 -31.70
N ALA A 657 -41.40 7.30 -30.52
CA ALA A 657 -41.23 8.41 -29.57
C ALA A 657 -40.34 9.51 -30.16
N VAL A 658 -39.19 9.13 -30.72
CA VAL A 658 -38.24 10.04 -31.39
C VAL A 658 -38.94 10.78 -32.54
N ALA A 659 -39.70 10.10 -33.40
CA ALA A 659 -40.39 10.76 -34.51
C ALA A 659 -41.43 11.82 -34.10
N LYS A 660 -41.95 11.75 -32.85
CA LYS A 660 -42.92 12.72 -32.31
C LYS A 660 -42.28 13.84 -31.48
N ALA A 661 -40.97 13.80 -31.25
CA ALA A 661 -40.26 14.75 -30.41
C ALA A 661 -39.93 16.04 -31.18
N ASP A 662 -39.90 17.18 -30.48
CA ASP A 662 -39.34 18.42 -31.01
C ASP A 662 -37.82 18.45 -30.85
N TYR A 663 -37.32 17.75 -29.82
CA TYR A 663 -35.91 17.64 -29.48
C TYR A 663 -35.58 16.27 -28.89
N VAL A 664 -34.40 15.72 -29.21
CA VAL A 664 -33.92 14.45 -28.64
C VAL A 664 -32.58 14.64 -27.92
N ILE A 665 -32.49 14.17 -26.68
CA ILE A 665 -31.21 13.96 -26.00
C ILE A 665 -30.84 12.49 -26.19
N LEU A 666 -29.87 12.22 -27.07
CA LEU A 666 -29.38 10.86 -27.33
C LEU A 666 -28.13 10.62 -26.49
N ALA A 667 -28.26 9.96 -25.35
CA ALA A 667 -27.15 9.72 -24.43
C ALA A 667 -26.41 8.42 -24.77
N SER A 668 -25.10 8.52 -24.99
CA SER A 668 -24.18 7.40 -25.18
C SER A 668 -23.29 7.22 -23.95
N TYR A 669 -22.98 5.97 -23.59
CA TYR A 669 -22.02 5.67 -22.52
C TYR A 669 -21.15 4.48 -22.91
N GLN A 670 -19.85 4.73 -23.07
CA GLN A 670 -18.84 3.72 -23.32
C GLN A 670 -17.65 3.99 -22.37
N PHE A 671 -17.15 2.94 -21.71
CA PHE A 671 -16.00 3.02 -20.79
C PHE A 671 -15.07 1.81 -20.89
N ARG A 672 -15.44 0.65 -20.29
CA ARG A 672 -14.62 -0.58 -20.26
C ARG A 672 -14.88 -1.56 -21.40
N ASN A 673 -15.41 -1.07 -22.51
CA ASN A 673 -15.71 -1.89 -23.68
C ASN A 673 -14.72 -1.53 -24.79
N VAL A 674 -14.43 -2.46 -25.70
CA VAL A 674 -13.70 -2.11 -26.93
C VAL A 674 -14.60 -1.23 -27.78
N ALA A 675 -14.14 -0.03 -28.14
CA ALA A 675 -14.99 0.96 -28.81
C ALA A 675 -15.45 0.47 -30.19
N SER A 676 -14.58 -0.23 -30.94
CA SER A 676 -14.90 -0.86 -32.23
C SER A 676 -15.94 -1.97 -32.16
N GLN A 677 -16.21 -2.51 -30.97
CA GLN A 677 -17.17 -3.61 -30.76
C GLN A 677 -18.49 -3.13 -30.14
N PHE A 678 -18.66 -1.82 -29.96
CA PHE A 678 -19.87 -1.27 -29.36
C PHE A 678 -21.04 -1.20 -30.35
N GLY A 679 -22.27 -1.26 -29.83
CA GLY A 679 -23.50 -1.32 -30.63
C GLY A 679 -23.90 -0.02 -31.33
N TRP A 680 -22.99 0.62 -32.07
CA TRP A 680 -23.18 1.93 -32.71
C TRP A 680 -24.30 1.97 -33.74
N ASN A 681 -24.61 0.85 -34.40
CA ASN A 681 -25.65 0.78 -35.43
C ASN A 681 -27.03 1.28 -34.95
N ALA A 682 -27.38 1.01 -33.68
CA ALA A 682 -28.64 1.48 -33.11
C ALA A 682 -28.67 3.02 -32.94
N TYR A 683 -27.52 3.62 -32.62
CA TYR A 683 -27.36 5.07 -32.54
C TYR A 683 -27.38 5.69 -33.94
N GLN A 684 -26.64 5.11 -34.90
CA GLN A 684 -26.62 5.60 -36.29
C GLN A 684 -28.03 5.62 -36.90
N THR A 685 -28.82 4.55 -36.69
CA THR A 685 -30.20 4.47 -37.20
C THR A 685 -31.07 5.63 -36.69
N LEU A 686 -30.92 6.01 -35.41
CA LEU A 686 -31.65 7.14 -34.83
C LEU A 686 -31.14 8.48 -35.38
N ILE A 687 -29.83 8.62 -35.51
CA ILE A 687 -29.18 9.82 -36.06
C ILE A 687 -29.64 10.07 -37.50
N ASP A 688 -29.58 9.06 -38.37
CA ASP A 688 -30.03 9.13 -39.76
C ASP A 688 -31.51 9.53 -39.84
N ALA A 689 -32.34 8.94 -38.99
CA ALA A 689 -33.76 9.23 -38.92
C ALA A 689 -34.03 10.68 -38.49
N MET A 690 -33.33 11.20 -37.49
CA MET A 690 -33.45 12.59 -37.04
C MET A 690 -32.92 13.57 -38.11
N ASN A 691 -31.79 13.25 -38.73
CA ASN A 691 -31.19 14.04 -39.82
C ASN A 691 -32.12 14.17 -41.02
N SER A 692 -32.75 13.07 -41.46
CA SER A 692 -33.68 13.06 -42.60
C SER A 692 -34.91 13.97 -42.41
N ARG A 693 -35.26 14.29 -41.16
CA ARG A 693 -36.38 15.17 -40.79
C ARG A 693 -35.93 16.57 -40.41
N ASN A 694 -34.64 16.86 -40.48
CA ASN A 694 -34.00 18.04 -39.92
C ASN A 694 -34.43 18.30 -38.45
N GLN A 695 -34.56 17.21 -37.69
CA GLN A 695 -34.98 17.25 -36.29
C GLN A 695 -33.81 17.70 -35.40
N ARG A 696 -34.10 18.49 -34.37
CA ARG A 696 -33.09 18.91 -33.39
C ARG A 696 -32.78 17.78 -32.44
N TYR A 697 -31.50 17.55 -32.18
CA TYR A 697 -31.04 16.60 -31.18
C TYR A 697 -29.65 16.98 -30.69
N THR A 698 -29.22 16.39 -29.59
CA THR A 698 -27.79 16.34 -29.26
C THR A 698 -27.42 14.93 -28.83
N LEU A 699 -26.35 14.40 -29.45
CA LEU A 699 -25.63 13.23 -28.94
C LEU A 699 -24.84 13.65 -27.70
N LEU A 700 -25.25 13.20 -26.53
CA LEU A 700 -24.62 13.51 -25.25
C LEU A 700 -23.72 12.35 -24.82
N SER A 701 -22.42 12.48 -25.09
CA SER A 701 -21.38 11.52 -24.73
C SER A 701 -21.07 11.59 -23.23
N LEU A 702 -21.48 10.55 -22.51
CA LEU A 702 -21.28 10.38 -21.07
C LEU A 702 -20.00 9.61 -20.72
N GLY A 703 -19.27 9.13 -21.73
CA GLY A 703 -18.18 8.16 -21.61
C GLY A 703 -16.87 8.65 -22.23
N ASN A 704 -16.08 7.71 -22.77
CA ASN A 704 -15.03 8.08 -23.70
C ASN A 704 -15.69 8.65 -24.96
N PRO A 705 -15.20 9.76 -25.53
CA PRO A 705 -15.83 10.44 -26.68
C PRO A 705 -15.59 9.75 -28.04
N TYR A 706 -15.10 8.50 -28.05
CA TYR A 706 -14.67 7.78 -29.26
C TYR A 706 -15.82 7.35 -30.17
N GLU A 707 -17.07 7.52 -29.78
CA GLU A 707 -18.23 7.29 -30.65
C GLU A 707 -18.15 8.10 -31.96
N MET A 708 -17.48 9.26 -31.95
CA MET A 708 -17.31 10.11 -33.12
C MET A 708 -16.44 9.48 -34.22
N ILE A 709 -15.69 8.41 -33.90
CA ILE A 709 -14.94 7.62 -34.90
C ILE A 709 -15.90 6.70 -35.67
N TYR A 710 -16.99 6.27 -35.03
CA TYR A 710 -17.88 5.21 -35.54
C TYR A 710 -19.24 5.72 -36.02
N LEU A 711 -19.66 6.90 -35.56
CA LEU A 711 -20.92 7.54 -35.96
C LEU A 711 -20.67 8.59 -37.05
N GLN A 712 -21.50 8.56 -38.09
CA GLN A 712 -21.42 9.47 -39.23
C GLN A 712 -22.55 10.50 -39.19
N ASP A 713 -22.31 11.65 -39.83
CA ASP A 713 -23.28 12.74 -40.00
C ASP A 713 -23.93 13.22 -38.68
N VAL A 714 -23.17 13.17 -37.58
CA VAL A 714 -23.64 13.69 -36.30
C VAL A 714 -23.67 15.21 -36.37
N HIS A 715 -24.86 15.81 -36.39
CA HIS A 715 -25.05 17.25 -36.58
C HIS A 715 -24.92 18.08 -35.29
N SER A 716 -25.09 17.47 -34.12
CA SER A 716 -24.95 18.15 -32.82
C SER A 716 -24.55 17.14 -31.75
N ALA A 717 -23.43 17.40 -31.07
CA ALA A 717 -22.86 16.48 -30.08
C ALA A 717 -22.03 17.19 -29.00
N LEU A 718 -22.13 16.70 -27.77
CA LEU A 718 -21.35 17.16 -26.61
C LEU A 718 -20.68 15.98 -25.90
N ALA A 719 -19.47 16.19 -25.39
CA ALA A 719 -18.85 15.30 -24.40
C ALA A 719 -18.87 15.91 -23.01
N VAL A 720 -19.25 15.11 -22.01
CA VAL A 720 -19.23 15.48 -20.59
C VAL A 720 -18.32 14.58 -19.75
N TYR A 721 -17.75 13.51 -20.32
CA TYR A 721 -16.73 12.66 -19.68
C TYR A 721 -17.15 12.01 -18.36
N GLY A 722 -18.45 11.77 -18.17
CA GLY A 722 -18.97 11.09 -16.99
C GLY A 722 -20.50 10.94 -17.03
N LYS A 723 -20.98 9.81 -16.52
CA LYS A 723 -22.42 9.48 -16.47
C LYS A 723 -23.16 9.91 -15.19
N GLN A 724 -22.44 10.52 -14.25
CA GLN A 724 -22.98 10.97 -12.96
C GLN A 724 -22.87 12.50 -12.83
N GLU A 725 -23.58 13.08 -11.87
CA GLU A 725 -23.32 14.46 -11.44
C GLU A 725 -21.90 14.56 -10.88
N PRO A 726 -21.17 15.65 -11.13
CA PRO A 726 -21.62 16.92 -11.73
C PRO A 726 -21.60 16.94 -13.27
N ASN A 727 -20.95 15.98 -13.93
CA ASN A 727 -20.71 15.98 -15.37
C ASN A 727 -22.00 16.09 -16.19
N THR A 728 -23.01 15.29 -15.88
CA THR A 728 -24.27 15.30 -16.63
C THR A 728 -25.05 16.60 -16.44
N THR A 729 -25.06 17.16 -15.22
CA THR A 729 -25.68 18.45 -14.93
C THR A 729 -25.01 19.58 -15.72
N ALA A 730 -23.67 19.57 -15.83
CA ALA A 730 -22.95 20.52 -16.65
C ALA A 730 -23.37 20.45 -18.13
N GLY A 731 -23.47 19.25 -18.71
CA GLY A 731 -23.97 19.07 -20.08
C GLY A 731 -25.40 19.55 -20.26
N ILE A 732 -26.31 19.22 -19.34
CA ILE A 732 -27.70 19.68 -19.38
C ILE A 732 -27.78 21.21 -19.34
N ASN A 733 -26.96 21.88 -18.53
CA ASN A 733 -26.90 23.34 -18.48
C ASN A 733 -26.49 23.97 -19.83
N MET A 734 -25.67 23.30 -20.64
CA MET A 734 -25.32 23.74 -22.00
C MET A 734 -26.51 23.60 -22.96
N LEU A 735 -27.30 22.52 -22.83
CA LEU A 735 -28.46 22.26 -23.71
C LEU A 735 -29.62 23.21 -23.48
N VAL A 736 -29.76 23.75 -22.26
CA VAL A 736 -30.78 24.75 -21.90
C VAL A 736 -30.26 26.19 -22.04
N GLY A 737 -29.06 26.40 -22.60
CA GLY A 737 -28.49 27.73 -22.88
C GLY A 737 -28.04 28.52 -21.67
N LYS A 738 -27.76 27.88 -20.52
CA LYS A 738 -27.26 28.57 -19.32
C LYS A 738 -25.76 28.85 -19.35
N LYS A 739 -25.03 28.08 -20.16
CA LYS A 739 -23.56 28.06 -20.24
C LYS A 739 -23.15 27.72 -21.68
N GLU A 740 -21.89 27.99 -22.00
CA GLU A 740 -21.25 27.62 -23.28
C GLU A 740 -20.18 26.56 -23.05
N ALA A 741 -20.01 25.65 -24.00
CA ALA A 741 -19.01 24.59 -23.94
C ALA A 741 -17.61 25.18 -24.21
N GLY A 742 -16.70 25.08 -23.23
CA GLY A 742 -15.33 25.62 -23.31
C GLY A 742 -14.23 24.56 -23.30
N GLY A 743 -14.58 23.29 -23.12
CA GLY A 743 -13.63 22.19 -23.10
C GLY A 743 -13.04 21.92 -24.48
N ILE A 744 -11.80 21.43 -24.49
CA ILE A 744 -11.08 21.00 -25.69
C ILE A 744 -10.97 19.49 -25.64
N LEU A 745 -11.32 18.81 -26.74
CA LEU A 745 -11.27 17.36 -26.83
C LEU A 745 -9.84 16.86 -26.49
N PRO A 746 -9.65 16.08 -25.40
CA PRO A 746 -8.30 15.72 -24.93
C PRO A 746 -7.77 14.44 -25.59
N VAL A 747 -8.53 13.86 -26.51
CA VAL A 747 -8.16 12.65 -27.27
C VAL A 747 -8.19 12.91 -28.77
N LYS A 748 -7.44 12.10 -29.52
CA LYS A 748 -7.42 12.14 -30.99
C LYS A 748 -8.50 11.23 -31.54
N MET A 749 -9.10 11.64 -32.66
CA MET A 749 -10.14 10.89 -33.39
C MET A 749 -9.61 10.33 -34.72
N GLU A 750 -8.30 10.36 -34.93
CA GLU A 750 -7.60 9.95 -36.17
C GLU A 750 -6.56 8.87 -35.90
#